data_AF-A0AAD5FZL7-F1
#
_entry.id   AF-A0AAD5FZL7-F1
#
_cell.length_a   1.000
_cell.length_b   1.000
_cell.length_c   1.000
_cell.angle_alpha   90.00
_cell.angle_beta   90.00
_cell.angle_gamma   90.00
#
_symmetry.space_group_name_H-M   'P 1'
#
loop_
_entity.id
_entity.type
_entity.pdbx_description
1 polymer ?
#
loop_
_entity_poly.entity_id
_entity_poly.type
_entity_poly.pdbx_seq_one_letter_code
_entity_poly.pdbx_strand_id
1 'polypeptide(L)'
;MVFSHFNLLDNLSEDLWGQILSHVEIYEITQFFKRNSQPFLQRNHNIKPALKSYIRNAGSFSYSWDSDATYLFDDQPQPNKLGGLKLQSKSQFQTLYDYCIREKVPVIAHLSYKKHSTEYLYEFKDLIEELQPSSTVKLSVEILFSKYKNNYAIDVAQLLSFLKKAKSSIYSFSIDLGQDDAHYNNEINLSDLKNIEILKLCNCFVKGSFLECDNLKDLTYAPVPSQQPQFRIWELPKLLRRLSLRGTLDLGQSVVEPQPISYPQIEELELHLDGPVSPGLVTNLCKMILQLSGPWTSKIKISKFDHDSGSFDIFIPFFNTHVREKEITLESLSLVQTTAPPLSFLPLTELELVKMGDNIGLSSWKLPVTLEKLTLVKVHENASLVLEMLPLRLSYLRLSRCNIKWEDVDLNFAKFSKLKDLELSSSDLGSMVERCVFPKSVERLNLSDNFIVSLDKVTFPPKMEKLDITFNHLRRLDGASYPVTLRDINASFNELDEVDLLVNRSGELLQLDKLRIDSNKYTLSRSALTKLPSSLKEFSMYGGVPRVPVDETLSSTQVLPGQYMFTSLDLHGVEWGSHKLEFPQTLEVLDLSSNGLSKFPKSVLGLRNLRVLTMESNELTQVSVHFSTTSIEVLNLSYNPLYELDLSFPATETNLRVLKLNDTMLQAFSMDNLGQHKGVTHPRLHEIALNADTISPPLIDIEALIPTLPQSTKCLWYKNTKQKKWGGVNYVVLVNELPDKVIKEKSLHIVQA
;
A
#
# COMPACT_ATOMS: atom_id res chain seq x y z
N MET A 1 5.48 -32.48 1.64
CA MET A 1 5.42 -33.90 2.06
C MET A 1 4.09 -34.59 1.72
N VAL A 2 2.99 -33.88 1.44
CA VAL A 2 1.67 -34.50 1.16
C VAL A 2 1.56 -35.14 -0.25
N PHE A 3 2.39 -34.77 -1.22
CA PHE A 3 2.22 -35.21 -2.62
C PHE A 3 2.95 -36.50 -3.02
N SER A 4 3.79 -37.08 -2.15
CA SER A 4 4.58 -38.26 -2.53
C SER A 4 3.85 -39.61 -2.38
N HIS A 5 2.60 -39.62 -1.90
CA HIS A 5 1.94 -40.86 -1.47
C HIS A 5 0.54 -41.16 -2.06
N PHE A 6 0.06 -40.49 -3.12
CA PHE A 6 -1.31 -40.75 -3.60
C PHE A 6 -1.45 -40.93 -5.12
N ASN A 7 -1.62 -42.19 -5.54
CA ASN A 7 -2.23 -42.59 -6.83
C ASN A 7 -3.69 -42.08 -6.99
N LEU A 8 -4.30 -41.53 -5.93
CA LEU A 8 -5.67 -40.98 -5.94
C LEU A 8 -5.77 -39.61 -6.64
N LEU A 9 -4.70 -38.81 -6.62
CA LEU A 9 -4.69 -37.46 -7.22
C LEU A 9 -4.59 -37.49 -8.76
N ASP A 10 -4.13 -38.60 -9.32
CA ASP A 10 -3.99 -38.80 -10.77
C ASP A 10 -5.35 -38.93 -11.49
N ASN A 11 -6.41 -39.25 -10.75
CA ASN A 11 -7.76 -39.47 -11.29
C ASN A 11 -8.72 -38.28 -11.07
N LEU A 12 -8.28 -37.20 -10.41
CA LEU A 12 -9.14 -36.04 -10.18
C LEU A 12 -9.42 -35.29 -11.50
N SER A 13 -10.65 -34.85 -11.70
CA SER A 13 -11.03 -34.03 -12.87
C SER A 13 -10.40 -32.64 -12.80
N GLU A 14 -10.31 -31.96 -13.94
CA GLU A 14 -9.83 -30.58 -14.02
C GLU A 14 -10.65 -29.63 -13.12
N ASP A 15 -11.97 -29.81 -13.07
CA ASP A 15 -12.87 -29.01 -12.22
C ASP A 15 -12.57 -29.18 -10.73
N LEU A 16 -12.33 -30.42 -10.29
CA LEU A 16 -12.00 -30.68 -8.88
C LEU A 16 -10.63 -30.10 -8.53
N TRP A 17 -9.66 -30.18 -9.45
CA TRP A 17 -8.38 -29.50 -9.30
C TRP A 17 -8.56 -27.98 -9.23
N GLY A 18 -9.45 -27.39 -10.04
CA GLY A 18 -9.77 -25.96 -9.97
C GLY A 18 -10.29 -25.54 -8.59
N GLN A 19 -11.19 -26.34 -8.01
CA GLN A 19 -11.69 -26.11 -6.64
C GLN A 19 -10.60 -26.31 -5.58
N ILE A 20 -9.72 -27.29 -5.74
CA ILE A 20 -8.60 -27.49 -4.81
C ILE A 20 -7.67 -26.28 -4.87
N LEU A 21 -7.27 -25.85 -6.07
CA LEU A 21 -6.35 -24.73 -6.27
C LEU A 21 -6.91 -23.40 -5.74
N SER A 22 -8.24 -23.22 -5.69
CA SER A 22 -8.84 -22.02 -5.10
C SER A 22 -8.77 -21.97 -3.57
N HIS A 23 -8.44 -23.08 -2.89
CA HIS A 23 -8.36 -23.19 -1.43
C HIS A 23 -6.94 -23.45 -0.92
N VAL A 24 -5.97 -23.59 -1.82
CA VAL A 24 -4.57 -23.86 -1.52
C VAL A 24 -3.77 -22.55 -1.58
N GLU A 25 -2.83 -22.34 -0.66
CA GLU A 25 -2.03 -21.13 -0.69
C GLU A 25 -1.07 -21.12 -1.89
N ILE A 26 -0.69 -19.92 -2.31
CA ILE A 26 0.17 -19.75 -3.47
C ILE A 26 1.55 -20.41 -3.28
N TYR A 27 2.01 -20.53 -2.03
CA TYR A 27 3.26 -21.20 -1.70
C TYR A 27 3.24 -22.65 -2.16
N GLU A 28 2.18 -23.41 -1.88
CA GLU A 28 2.02 -24.80 -2.32
C GLU A 28 1.88 -24.89 -3.83
N ILE A 29 1.12 -23.96 -4.44
CA ILE A 29 0.95 -23.93 -5.90
C ILE A 29 2.31 -23.76 -6.60
N THR A 30 3.17 -22.86 -6.11
CA THR A 30 4.50 -22.65 -6.70
C THR A 30 5.42 -23.86 -6.58
N GLN A 31 5.17 -24.80 -5.65
CA GLN A 31 5.95 -26.04 -5.57
C GLN A 31 5.75 -26.93 -6.80
N PHE A 32 4.59 -26.87 -7.47
CA PHE A 32 4.35 -27.64 -8.70
C PHE A 32 5.27 -27.23 -9.83
N PHE A 33 5.69 -25.97 -9.87
CA PHE A 33 6.48 -25.43 -10.98
C PHE A 33 7.98 -25.70 -10.84
N LYS A 34 8.44 -26.11 -9.64
CA LYS A 34 9.83 -26.48 -9.39
C LYS A 34 10.24 -27.71 -10.20
N ARG A 35 11.53 -27.80 -10.53
CA ARG A 35 12.10 -28.86 -11.39
C ARG A 35 11.77 -30.27 -10.91
N ASN A 36 11.74 -30.49 -9.58
CA ASN A 36 11.49 -31.79 -8.98
C ASN A 36 10.02 -32.28 -9.15
N SER A 37 9.10 -31.36 -9.41
CA SER A 37 7.67 -31.64 -9.62
C SER A 37 7.32 -31.85 -11.09
N GLN A 38 8.26 -31.64 -12.01
CA GLN A 38 8.06 -31.81 -13.46
C GLN A 38 7.61 -33.24 -13.86
N PRO A 39 8.17 -34.33 -13.30
CA PRO A 39 7.70 -35.67 -13.63
C PRO A 39 6.24 -35.92 -13.23
N PHE A 40 5.80 -35.32 -12.11
CA PHE A 40 4.42 -35.39 -11.66
C PHE A 40 3.49 -34.60 -12.59
N LEU A 41 3.84 -33.36 -12.95
CA LEU A 41 3.06 -32.55 -13.90
C LEU A 41 2.98 -33.16 -15.30
N GLN A 42 3.99 -33.93 -15.72
CA GLN A 42 3.98 -34.63 -17.00
C GLN A 42 3.11 -35.89 -16.96
N ARG A 43 3.03 -36.57 -15.80
CA ARG A 43 2.22 -37.77 -15.61
C ARG A 43 0.74 -37.45 -15.40
N ASN A 44 0.43 -36.39 -14.66
CA ASN A 44 -0.94 -36.03 -14.32
C ASN A 44 -1.55 -35.12 -15.39
N HIS A 45 -2.41 -35.71 -16.23
CA HIS A 45 -2.97 -35.03 -17.41
C HIS A 45 -3.97 -33.91 -17.07
N ASN A 46 -4.56 -33.90 -15.86
CA ASN A 46 -5.63 -32.96 -15.49
C ASN A 46 -5.13 -31.75 -14.67
N ILE A 47 -4.07 -31.91 -13.88
CA ILE A 47 -3.56 -30.80 -13.05
C ILE A 47 -2.92 -29.69 -13.88
N LYS A 48 -2.24 -30.03 -14.98
CA LYS A 48 -1.52 -29.05 -15.81
C LYS A 48 -2.50 -28.08 -16.52
N PRO A 49 -3.60 -28.55 -17.17
CA PRO A 49 -4.68 -27.69 -17.63
C PRO A 49 -5.31 -26.84 -16.51
N ALA A 50 -5.63 -27.45 -15.36
CA ALA A 50 -6.22 -26.75 -14.21
C ALA A 50 -5.34 -25.60 -13.71
N LEU A 51 -4.03 -25.82 -13.57
CA LEU A 51 -3.05 -24.78 -13.18
C LEU A 51 -2.99 -23.65 -14.21
N LYS A 52 -3.02 -23.95 -15.51
CA LYS A 52 -3.05 -22.93 -16.56
C LYS A 52 -4.34 -22.10 -16.51
N SER A 53 -5.47 -22.77 -16.32
CA SER A 53 -6.78 -22.12 -16.18
C SER A 53 -6.81 -21.22 -14.95
N TYR A 54 -6.36 -21.73 -13.80
CA TYR A 54 -6.26 -20.98 -12.55
C TYR A 54 -5.41 -19.71 -12.69
N ILE A 55 -4.19 -19.82 -13.23
CA ILE A 55 -3.30 -18.67 -13.44
C ILE A 55 -3.90 -17.67 -14.44
N ARG A 56 -4.47 -18.17 -15.54
CA ARG A 56 -5.11 -17.32 -16.56
C ARG A 56 -6.33 -16.58 -15.99
N ASN A 57 -7.11 -17.24 -15.15
CA ASN A 57 -8.29 -16.66 -14.50
C ASN A 57 -7.90 -15.61 -13.45
N ALA A 58 -6.77 -15.80 -12.76
CA ALA A 58 -6.19 -14.76 -11.91
C ALA A 58 -5.74 -13.54 -12.73
N GLY A 59 -5.31 -13.75 -13.99
CA GLY A 59 -4.97 -12.70 -14.96
C GLY A 59 -3.64 -11.99 -14.69
N SER A 60 -3.23 -11.91 -13.43
CA SER A 60 -1.97 -11.32 -13.02
C SER A 60 -1.40 -11.95 -11.75
N PHE A 61 -0.13 -11.68 -11.49
CA PHE A 61 0.51 -11.94 -10.21
C PHE A 61 1.46 -10.80 -9.86
N SER A 62 1.68 -10.58 -8.56
CA SER A 62 2.46 -9.45 -8.07
C SER A 62 3.50 -9.88 -7.06
N TYR A 63 4.66 -9.23 -7.10
CA TYR A 63 5.62 -9.23 -6.01
C TYR A 63 5.98 -7.77 -5.70
N SER A 64 5.90 -7.40 -4.43
CA SER A 64 6.15 -6.04 -3.98
C SER A 64 7.05 -6.03 -2.76
N TRP A 65 7.95 -5.07 -2.76
CA TRP A 65 8.80 -4.76 -1.63
C TRP A 65 8.20 -3.59 -0.87
N ASP A 66 7.16 -3.92 -0.13
CA ASP A 66 6.41 -3.02 0.72
C ASP A 66 6.74 -3.38 2.17
N SER A 67 7.45 -2.50 2.91
CA SER A 67 7.65 -2.71 4.37
C SER A 67 6.42 -2.32 5.18
N ASP A 68 5.38 -1.91 4.49
CA ASP A 68 4.36 -1.07 5.05
C ASP A 68 3.18 -1.94 5.52
N ALA A 69 3.45 -3.23 5.76
CA ALA A 69 2.74 -4.00 6.79
C ALA A 69 2.98 -3.45 8.22
N THR A 70 3.97 -2.57 8.42
CA THR A 70 4.22 -1.91 9.72
C THR A 70 3.99 -0.39 9.73
N TYR A 71 3.61 0.27 8.61
CA TYR A 71 3.16 1.68 8.61
C TYR A 71 2.04 2.07 7.59
N LEU A 72 1.40 1.14 6.87
CA LEU A 72 0.16 1.43 6.11
C LEU A 72 -1.08 1.31 6.99
N PHE A 73 -1.42 2.37 7.70
CA PHE A 73 -2.80 2.62 8.10
C PHE A 73 -3.36 3.93 7.52
N ASP A 74 -2.95 4.27 6.30
CA ASP A 74 -3.67 5.24 5.47
C ASP A 74 -3.79 4.74 4.02
N ASP A 75 -4.43 3.57 3.87
CA ASP A 75 -5.04 3.22 2.59
C ASP A 75 -6.45 3.83 2.56
N GLN A 76 -6.55 5.00 1.93
CA GLN A 76 -7.78 5.34 1.20
C GLN A 76 -8.21 4.09 0.41
N PRO A 77 -9.49 3.73 0.41
CA PRO A 77 -9.96 2.56 -0.32
C PRO A 77 -9.72 2.76 -1.82
N GLN A 78 -8.58 2.29 -2.33
CA GLN A 78 -8.42 2.01 -3.74
C GLN A 78 -9.25 0.75 -3.99
N PRO A 79 -10.34 0.83 -4.76
CA PRO A 79 -11.18 -0.33 -5.02
C PRO A 79 -10.31 -1.42 -5.64
N ASN A 80 -10.38 -2.61 -5.05
CA ASN A 80 -9.90 -3.88 -5.59
C ASN A 80 -9.93 -3.88 -7.13
N LYS A 81 -8.78 -3.69 -7.78
CA LYS A 81 -8.67 -3.85 -9.24
C LYS A 81 -7.63 -4.85 -9.72
N LEU A 82 -6.97 -5.58 -8.82
CA LEU A 82 -6.11 -6.71 -9.21
C LEU A 82 -6.42 -7.92 -8.33
N GLY A 83 -7.39 -8.73 -8.77
CA GLY A 83 -7.64 -10.09 -8.26
C GLY A 83 -6.55 -11.09 -8.66
N GLY A 84 -5.28 -10.67 -8.59
CA GLY A 84 -4.11 -11.45 -9.01
C GLY A 84 -3.43 -12.19 -7.85
N LEU A 85 -2.54 -13.12 -8.18
CA LEU A 85 -1.81 -13.93 -7.20
C LEU A 85 -0.70 -13.10 -6.53
N LYS A 86 -0.77 -12.89 -5.21
CA LYS A 86 0.28 -12.17 -4.46
C LYS A 86 1.39 -13.13 -4.02
N LEU A 87 2.61 -12.87 -4.46
CA LEU A 87 3.77 -13.71 -4.18
C LEU A 87 4.59 -13.11 -3.04
N GLN A 88 5.19 -14.00 -2.25
CA GLN A 88 5.84 -13.66 -0.99
C GLN A 88 7.38 -13.58 -1.12
N SER A 89 7.94 -14.02 -2.25
CA SER A 89 9.39 -14.01 -2.47
C SER A 89 9.78 -13.91 -3.95
N LYS A 90 10.99 -13.38 -4.20
CA LYS A 90 11.66 -13.40 -5.51
C LYS A 90 11.63 -14.77 -6.19
N SER A 91 11.93 -15.84 -5.46
CA SER A 91 11.97 -17.21 -6.00
C SER A 91 10.60 -17.68 -6.47
N GLN A 92 9.53 -17.39 -5.73
CA GLN A 92 8.16 -17.69 -6.16
C GLN A 92 7.79 -16.93 -7.43
N PHE A 93 8.12 -15.64 -7.48
CA PHE A 93 7.88 -14.79 -8.65
C PHE A 93 8.58 -15.31 -9.88
N GLN A 94 9.89 -15.54 -9.80
CA GLN A 94 10.67 -16.07 -10.91
C GLN A 94 10.18 -17.45 -11.37
N THR A 95 9.87 -18.34 -10.43
CA THR A 95 9.38 -19.68 -10.74
C THR A 95 8.05 -19.65 -11.51
N LEU A 96 7.11 -18.79 -11.09
CA LEU A 96 5.82 -18.63 -11.79
C LEU A 96 6.01 -17.92 -13.13
N TYR A 97 6.84 -16.89 -13.18
CA TYR A 97 7.18 -16.15 -14.40
C TYR A 97 7.74 -17.09 -15.49
N ASP A 98 8.75 -17.88 -15.15
CA ASP A 98 9.37 -18.86 -16.06
C ASP A 98 8.39 -19.95 -16.50
N TYR A 99 7.51 -20.39 -15.59
CA TYR A 99 6.45 -21.33 -15.93
C TYR A 99 5.49 -20.74 -16.98
N CYS A 100 5.01 -19.50 -16.77
CA CYS A 100 4.09 -18.83 -17.70
C CYS A 100 4.71 -18.62 -19.08
N ILE A 101 6.00 -18.28 -19.16
CA ILE A 101 6.73 -18.19 -20.42
C ILE A 101 6.79 -19.57 -21.10
N ARG A 102 7.28 -20.58 -20.39
CA ARG A 102 7.47 -21.94 -20.94
C ARG A 102 6.17 -22.54 -21.44
N GLU A 103 5.08 -22.31 -20.70
CA GLU A 103 3.76 -22.88 -20.97
C GLU A 103 2.84 -21.98 -21.80
N LYS A 104 3.35 -20.81 -22.23
CA LYS A 104 2.65 -19.78 -23.01
C LYS A 104 1.31 -19.36 -22.38
N VAL A 105 1.33 -19.11 -21.07
CA VAL A 105 0.16 -18.61 -20.33
C VAL A 105 0.22 -17.08 -20.32
N PRO A 106 -0.69 -16.38 -21.03
CA PRO A 106 -0.67 -14.92 -21.05
C PRO A 106 -1.16 -14.36 -19.72
N VAL A 107 -0.31 -13.58 -19.07
CA VAL A 107 -0.58 -12.92 -17.77
C VAL A 107 0.23 -11.64 -17.64
N ILE A 108 -0.17 -10.81 -16.68
CA ILE A 108 0.58 -9.63 -16.27
C ILE A 108 1.36 -9.95 -14.99
N ALA A 109 2.67 -9.70 -15.01
CA ALA A 109 3.55 -9.79 -13.86
C ALA A 109 3.81 -8.38 -13.33
N HIS A 110 3.43 -8.10 -12.09
CA HIS A 110 3.62 -6.79 -11.46
C HIS A 110 4.80 -6.82 -10.48
N LEU A 111 5.75 -5.91 -10.64
CA LEU A 111 6.83 -5.65 -9.70
C LEU A 111 6.68 -4.23 -9.16
N SER A 112 6.56 -4.09 -7.84
CA SER A 112 6.41 -2.79 -7.19
C SER A 112 7.41 -2.61 -6.07
N TYR A 113 8.30 -1.63 -6.20
CA TYR A 113 9.21 -1.18 -5.16
C TYR A 113 8.65 0.11 -4.54
N LYS A 114 8.39 0.10 -3.22
CA LYS A 114 7.79 1.26 -2.53
C LYS A 114 8.56 1.77 -1.31
N LYS A 115 9.71 1.17 -1.00
CA LYS A 115 10.41 1.36 0.28
C LYS A 115 11.59 2.32 0.18
N HIS A 116 12.02 2.81 1.34
CA HIS A 116 13.33 3.43 1.61
C HIS A 116 14.40 2.42 2.01
N SER A 117 14.53 1.26 1.33
CA SER A 117 15.65 0.36 1.61
C SER A 117 16.30 -0.10 0.31
N THR A 118 17.58 0.21 0.22
CA THR A 118 18.46 -0.23 -0.85
C THR A 118 18.52 -1.75 -0.98
N GLU A 119 18.27 -2.52 0.09
CA GLU A 119 18.24 -3.99 0.06
C GLU A 119 17.23 -4.53 -0.97
N TYR A 120 16.04 -3.94 -0.97
CA TYR A 120 14.93 -4.32 -1.81
C TYR A 120 15.08 -3.74 -3.19
N LEU A 121 15.78 -2.60 -3.33
CA LEU A 121 16.15 -2.05 -4.62
C LEU A 121 17.13 -2.97 -5.34
N TYR A 122 18.08 -3.57 -4.62
CA TYR A 122 19.01 -4.56 -5.16
C TYR A 122 18.35 -5.91 -5.42
N GLU A 123 17.49 -6.41 -4.54
CA GLU A 123 16.73 -7.63 -4.85
C GLU A 123 15.81 -7.43 -6.07
N PHE A 124 15.18 -6.26 -6.18
CA PHE A 124 14.40 -5.84 -7.34
C PHE A 124 15.26 -5.80 -8.60
N LYS A 125 16.45 -5.18 -8.53
CA LYS A 125 17.45 -5.18 -9.61
C LYS A 125 17.79 -6.61 -10.02
N ASP A 126 18.25 -7.43 -9.08
CA ASP A 126 18.68 -8.80 -9.35
C ASP A 126 17.55 -9.63 -9.98
N LEU A 127 16.31 -9.49 -9.47
CA LEU A 127 15.16 -10.17 -10.07
C LEU A 127 14.94 -9.72 -11.51
N ILE A 128 14.87 -8.41 -11.77
CA ILE A 128 14.64 -7.88 -13.12
C ILE A 128 15.74 -8.30 -14.10
N GLU A 129 17.00 -8.29 -13.66
CA GLU A 129 18.14 -8.72 -14.46
C GLU A 129 18.12 -10.24 -14.72
N GLU A 130 17.46 -11.04 -13.89
CA GLU A 130 17.30 -12.48 -14.09
C GLU A 130 16.10 -12.82 -15.00
N LEU A 131 15.09 -11.94 -15.10
CA LEU A 131 13.90 -12.19 -15.91
C LEU A 131 14.24 -12.37 -17.39
N GLN A 132 13.62 -13.38 -17.99
CA GLN A 132 13.74 -13.65 -19.42
C GLN A 132 12.77 -12.75 -20.22
N PRO A 133 13.20 -12.15 -21.34
CA PRO A 133 12.29 -11.42 -22.22
C PRO A 133 11.14 -12.31 -22.71
N SER A 134 9.93 -11.77 -22.76
CA SER A 134 8.72 -12.47 -23.18
C SER A 134 7.76 -11.57 -23.94
N SER A 135 7.10 -12.14 -24.95
CA SER A 135 5.90 -11.58 -25.58
C SER A 135 4.60 -12.14 -24.98
N THR A 136 4.70 -13.18 -24.14
CA THR A 136 3.54 -13.84 -23.53
C THR A 136 3.23 -13.25 -22.15
N VAL A 137 4.27 -13.03 -21.33
CA VAL A 137 4.12 -12.42 -20.02
C VAL A 137 4.47 -10.94 -20.14
N LYS A 138 3.49 -10.08 -19.85
CA LYS A 138 3.67 -8.63 -19.83
C LYS A 138 4.18 -8.19 -18.45
N LEU A 139 5.20 -7.35 -18.41
CA LEU A 139 5.81 -6.86 -17.17
C LEU A 139 5.33 -5.43 -16.87
N SER A 140 4.81 -5.21 -15.68
CA SER A 140 4.47 -3.90 -15.12
C SER A 140 5.44 -3.60 -13.98
N VAL A 141 6.14 -2.47 -14.07
CA VAL A 141 7.17 -2.06 -13.12
C VAL A 141 6.78 -0.74 -12.47
N GLU A 142 6.71 -0.71 -11.15
CA GLU A 142 6.41 0.47 -10.35
C GLU A 142 7.52 0.72 -9.33
N ILE A 143 7.96 1.99 -9.25
CA ILE A 143 9.02 2.43 -8.35
C ILE A 143 8.53 3.72 -7.66
N LEU A 144 8.21 3.64 -6.38
CA LEU A 144 7.71 4.76 -5.59
C LEU A 144 8.71 5.09 -4.49
N PHE A 145 9.24 6.31 -4.52
CA PHE A 145 10.00 6.91 -3.44
C PHE A 145 9.07 7.83 -2.64
N SER A 146 8.98 7.63 -1.32
CA SER A 146 8.03 8.40 -0.50
C SER A 146 8.46 9.86 -0.31
N LYS A 147 7.47 10.70 0.06
CA LYS A 147 7.60 12.15 0.34
C LYS A 147 8.45 12.52 1.56
N TYR A 148 8.90 11.56 2.37
CA TYR A 148 9.59 11.85 3.62
C TYR A 148 10.94 11.12 3.71
N LYS A 149 12.02 11.91 3.78
CA LYS A 149 13.38 11.51 4.20
C LYS A 149 14.06 10.42 3.35
N ASN A 150 14.26 10.69 2.06
CA ASN A 150 15.28 9.96 1.32
C ASN A 150 16.67 10.57 1.57
N ASN A 151 17.48 9.90 2.39
CA ASN A 151 18.93 10.17 2.49
C ASN A 151 19.72 9.48 1.35
N TYR A 152 19.07 9.08 0.25
CA TYR A 152 19.60 8.15 -0.75
C TYR A 152 19.90 8.80 -2.08
N ALA A 153 21.08 8.51 -2.63
CA ALA A 153 21.40 8.80 -4.01
C ALA A 153 20.89 7.79 -5.02
N ILE A 154 19.89 8.19 -5.82
CA ILE A 154 19.29 7.35 -6.87
C ILE A 154 19.59 7.96 -8.23
N ASP A 155 20.52 7.36 -8.97
CA ASP A 155 20.71 7.68 -10.39
C ASP A 155 19.61 6.97 -11.20
N VAL A 156 18.65 7.74 -11.73
CA VAL A 156 17.53 7.20 -12.50
C VAL A 156 18.02 6.59 -13.83
N ALA A 157 19.10 7.11 -14.41
CA ALA A 157 19.67 6.52 -15.62
C ALA A 157 20.26 5.13 -15.33
N GLN A 158 20.88 4.96 -14.15
CA GLN A 158 21.33 3.64 -13.68
C GLN A 158 20.15 2.69 -13.45
N LEU A 159 19.07 3.17 -12.84
CA LEU A 159 17.85 2.39 -12.61
C LEU A 159 17.22 1.89 -13.92
N LEU A 160 17.08 2.78 -14.91
CA LEU A 160 16.61 2.44 -16.25
C LEU A 160 17.56 1.46 -16.95
N SER A 161 18.85 1.48 -16.62
CA SER A 161 19.81 0.53 -17.17
C SER A 161 19.52 -0.92 -16.75
N PHE A 162 18.99 -1.15 -15.55
CA PHE A 162 18.61 -2.50 -15.07
C PHE A 162 17.44 -3.09 -15.87
N LEU A 163 16.56 -2.22 -16.38
CA LEU A 163 15.39 -2.62 -17.17
C LEU A 163 15.76 -3.09 -18.59
N LYS A 164 17.01 -2.85 -19.05
CA LYS A 164 17.43 -3.11 -20.44
C LYS A 164 17.17 -4.53 -20.90
N LYS A 165 17.42 -5.54 -20.05
CA LYS A 165 17.24 -6.95 -20.43
C LYS A 165 15.77 -7.31 -20.58
N ALA A 166 14.90 -6.84 -19.69
CA ALA A 166 13.46 -7.10 -19.71
C ALA A 166 12.66 -6.10 -20.58
N LYS A 167 13.33 -5.13 -21.22
CA LYS A 167 12.72 -3.97 -21.91
C LYS A 167 11.62 -4.32 -22.91
N SER A 168 11.73 -5.43 -23.63
CA SER A 168 10.70 -5.86 -24.60
C SER A 168 9.43 -6.40 -23.94
N SER A 169 9.50 -6.79 -22.66
CA SER A 169 8.37 -7.32 -21.88
C SER A 169 7.66 -6.23 -21.09
N ILE A 170 8.36 -5.12 -20.82
CA ILE A 170 7.83 -3.98 -20.06
C ILE A 170 6.80 -3.25 -20.91
N TYR A 171 5.53 -3.42 -20.56
CA TYR A 171 4.42 -2.67 -21.18
C TYR A 171 3.96 -1.52 -20.27
N SER A 172 4.32 -1.55 -18.98
CA SER A 172 3.92 -0.56 -17.99
C SER A 172 5.11 -0.15 -17.13
N PHE A 173 5.35 1.15 -17.00
CA PHE A 173 6.40 1.73 -16.17
C PHE A 173 5.87 2.92 -15.37
N SER A 174 6.09 2.90 -14.05
CA SER A 174 5.69 3.96 -13.12
C SER A 174 6.85 4.34 -12.23
N ILE A 175 7.15 5.63 -12.13
CA ILE A 175 8.13 6.18 -11.19
C ILE A 175 7.62 7.46 -10.52
N ASP A 176 7.78 7.55 -9.20
CA ASP A 176 7.56 8.76 -8.41
C ASP A 176 8.79 9.00 -7.51
N LEU A 177 9.47 10.11 -7.71
CA LEU A 177 10.71 10.44 -6.98
C LEU A 177 10.48 11.25 -5.69
N GLY A 178 9.25 11.65 -5.39
CA GLY A 178 8.95 12.56 -4.27
C GLY A 178 9.32 14.03 -4.56
N GLN A 179 8.99 14.95 -3.65
CA GLN A 179 9.10 16.41 -3.86
C GLN A 179 10.38 17.06 -3.31
N ASP A 180 11.30 16.28 -2.72
CA ASP A 180 12.52 16.84 -2.13
C ASP A 180 13.57 17.13 -3.23
N ASP A 181 13.91 18.40 -3.42
CA ASP A 181 14.87 18.92 -4.43
C ASP A 181 16.34 18.47 -4.23
N ALA A 182 16.61 17.60 -3.25
CA ALA A 182 17.97 17.29 -2.83
C ALA A 182 18.52 16.04 -3.54
N HIS A 183 19.23 16.34 -4.63
CA HIS A 183 20.27 15.55 -5.30
C HIS A 183 19.75 14.52 -6.34
N TYR A 184 20.62 14.18 -7.31
CA TYR A 184 20.54 13.12 -8.35
C TYR A 184 20.17 13.50 -9.79
N ASN A 185 20.73 12.73 -10.72
CA ASN A 185 20.40 12.70 -12.14
C ASN A 185 19.01 12.04 -12.31
N ASN A 186 17.97 12.85 -12.30
CA ASN A 186 16.56 12.48 -12.38
C ASN A 186 15.96 12.72 -13.79
N GLU A 187 16.81 12.80 -14.82
CA GLU A 187 16.38 12.90 -16.21
C GLU A 187 16.01 11.53 -16.79
N ILE A 188 14.78 11.42 -17.29
CA ILE A 188 14.25 10.26 -18.01
C ILE A 188 14.18 10.62 -19.49
N ASN A 189 14.83 9.80 -20.31
CA ASN A 189 14.78 9.93 -21.76
C ASN A 189 13.64 9.06 -22.32
N LEU A 190 12.64 9.68 -22.95
CA LEU A 190 11.47 8.96 -23.49
C LEU A 190 11.83 7.98 -24.62
N SER A 191 12.95 8.21 -25.30
CA SER A 191 13.46 7.26 -26.31
C SER A 191 13.85 5.89 -25.73
N ASP A 192 14.05 5.80 -24.40
CA ASP A 192 14.27 4.52 -23.72
C ASP A 192 12.97 3.75 -23.45
N LEU A 193 11.81 4.37 -23.65
CA LEU A 193 10.49 3.88 -23.24
C LEU A 193 9.52 3.63 -24.43
N LYS A 194 10.03 3.50 -25.66
CA LYS A 194 9.22 3.43 -26.90
C LYS A 194 8.09 2.38 -26.93
N ASN A 195 8.29 1.24 -26.27
CA ASN A 195 7.35 0.11 -26.31
C ASN A 195 6.28 0.15 -25.21
N ILE A 196 6.29 1.15 -24.34
CA ILE A 196 5.39 1.22 -23.19
C ILE A 196 3.97 1.58 -23.62
N GLU A 197 2.99 0.89 -23.06
CA GLU A 197 1.56 1.17 -23.20
C GLU A 197 1.02 2.00 -22.02
N ILE A 198 1.61 1.88 -20.82
CA ILE A 198 1.20 2.61 -19.61
C ILE A 198 2.42 3.29 -18.98
N LEU A 199 2.43 4.61 -18.92
CA LEU A 199 3.55 5.40 -18.40
C LEU A 199 3.08 6.34 -17.30
N LYS A 200 3.69 6.24 -16.11
CA LYS A 200 3.49 7.18 -15.00
C LYS A 200 4.81 7.79 -14.59
N LEU A 201 4.91 9.12 -14.71
CA LEU A 201 6.12 9.89 -14.43
C LEU A 201 5.76 11.00 -13.44
N CYS A 202 6.26 10.92 -12.21
CA CYS A 202 6.00 11.89 -11.16
C CYS A 202 7.31 12.41 -10.55
N ASN A 203 7.42 13.74 -10.46
CA ASN A 203 8.55 14.46 -9.88
C ASN A 203 9.90 14.11 -10.54
N CYS A 204 9.93 13.88 -11.85
CA CYS A 204 11.16 13.60 -12.62
C CYS A 204 11.33 14.59 -13.78
N PHE A 205 12.58 14.83 -14.21
CA PHE A 205 12.83 15.57 -15.45
C PHE A 205 12.61 14.66 -16.65
N VAL A 206 11.94 15.16 -17.68
CA VAL A 206 11.66 14.39 -18.90
C VAL A 206 12.34 15.06 -20.09
N LYS A 207 13.03 14.24 -20.88
CA LYS A 207 13.69 14.64 -22.13
C LYS A 207 13.12 13.88 -23.31
N GLY A 208 12.89 14.60 -24.42
CA GLY A 208 12.25 14.07 -25.62
C GLY A 208 10.76 14.40 -25.66
N SER A 209 10.05 13.79 -26.61
CA SER A 209 8.60 13.98 -26.81
C SER A 209 7.81 12.69 -26.53
N PHE A 210 6.59 12.80 -26.00
CA PHE A 210 5.71 11.64 -25.83
C PHE A 210 5.30 10.99 -27.16
N LEU A 211 5.46 11.69 -28.29
CA LEU A 211 5.35 11.10 -29.63
C LEU A 211 6.37 9.97 -29.88
N GLU A 212 7.47 9.90 -29.13
CA GLU A 212 8.43 8.81 -29.24
C GLU A 212 7.90 7.49 -28.63
N CYS A 213 6.82 7.55 -27.85
CA CYS A 213 6.15 6.39 -27.24
C CYS A 213 4.92 5.98 -28.07
N ASP A 214 5.15 5.43 -29.26
CA ASP A 214 4.09 5.13 -30.25
C ASP A 214 2.95 4.24 -29.73
N ASN A 215 3.24 3.35 -28.77
CA ASN A 215 2.27 2.39 -28.20
C ASN A 215 1.53 2.90 -26.96
N LEU A 216 1.81 4.13 -26.53
CA LEU A 216 1.29 4.66 -25.27
C LEU A 216 -0.22 4.86 -25.32
N LYS A 217 -0.90 4.24 -24.35
CA LYS A 217 -2.37 4.26 -24.18
C LYS A 217 -2.79 4.96 -22.90
N ASP A 218 -1.93 4.99 -21.88
CA ASP A 218 -2.20 5.58 -20.58
C ASP A 218 -0.99 6.38 -20.11
N LEU A 219 -1.19 7.68 -19.88
CA LEU A 219 -0.15 8.60 -19.43
C LEU A 219 -0.58 9.29 -18.14
N THR A 220 0.21 9.13 -17.07
CA THR A 220 0.17 10.01 -15.89
C THR A 220 1.45 10.84 -15.84
N TYR A 221 1.32 12.16 -15.80
CA TYR A 221 2.46 13.07 -15.76
C TYR A 221 2.30 14.14 -14.69
N ALA A 222 3.31 14.24 -13.81
CA ALA A 222 3.43 15.26 -12.79
C ALA A 222 4.88 15.80 -12.82
N PRO A 223 5.14 16.97 -13.43
CA PRO A 223 6.49 17.51 -13.52
C PRO A 223 7.02 17.99 -12.15
N VAL A 224 8.33 18.19 -12.07
CA VAL A 224 8.97 18.85 -10.92
C VAL A 224 8.48 20.31 -10.85
N PRO A 225 8.02 20.81 -9.68
CA PRO A 225 7.47 22.16 -9.54
C PRO A 225 8.40 23.29 -10.03
N SER A 226 9.71 23.11 -9.92
CA SER A 226 10.73 24.10 -10.32
C SER A 226 10.92 24.22 -11.84
N GLN A 227 10.56 23.20 -12.64
CA GLN A 227 10.80 23.18 -14.08
C GLN A 227 9.67 23.86 -14.88
N GLN A 228 8.42 23.77 -14.40
CA GLN A 228 7.20 24.22 -15.10
C GLN A 228 7.26 24.02 -16.63
N PRO A 229 7.50 22.79 -17.14
CA PRO A 229 7.67 22.58 -18.56
C PRO A 229 6.36 22.88 -19.30
N GLN A 230 6.49 23.52 -20.46
CA GLN A 230 5.33 23.77 -21.33
C GLN A 230 4.74 22.43 -21.80
N PHE A 231 3.50 22.14 -21.43
CA PHE A 231 2.82 20.91 -21.82
C PHE A 231 1.96 21.13 -23.06
N ARG A 232 2.21 20.36 -24.11
CA ARG A 232 1.59 20.53 -25.43
C ARG A 232 0.83 19.28 -25.83
N ILE A 233 -0.48 19.41 -26.06
CA ILE A 233 -1.33 18.24 -26.34
C ILE A 233 -1.14 17.66 -27.75
N TRP A 234 -0.54 18.41 -28.68
CA TRP A 234 -0.17 17.90 -29.99
C TRP A 234 1.08 17.01 -29.96
N GLU A 235 1.82 16.99 -28.83
CA GLU A 235 2.93 16.05 -28.60
C GLU A 235 2.45 14.72 -27.97
N LEU A 236 1.13 14.50 -27.90
CA LEU A 236 0.56 13.26 -27.39
C LEU A 236 0.37 12.20 -28.50
N PRO A 237 0.67 10.92 -28.21
CA PRO A 237 0.52 9.84 -29.17
C PRO A 237 -0.95 9.56 -29.48
N LYS A 238 -1.25 9.17 -30.73
CA LYS A 238 -2.62 8.97 -31.22
C LYS A 238 -3.38 7.81 -30.55
N LEU A 239 -2.66 6.81 -30.04
CA LEU A 239 -3.25 5.65 -29.36
C LEU A 239 -3.63 5.94 -27.90
N LEU A 240 -3.31 7.13 -27.39
CA LEU A 240 -3.60 7.52 -26.02
C LEU A 240 -5.12 7.48 -25.77
N ARG A 241 -5.50 6.86 -24.66
CA ARG A 241 -6.88 6.68 -24.17
C ARG A 241 -7.08 7.23 -22.76
N ARG A 242 -6.04 7.23 -21.93
CA ARG A 242 -6.10 7.81 -20.58
C ARG A 242 -5.00 8.84 -20.40
N LEU A 243 -5.36 9.98 -19.82
CA LEU A 243 -4.44 11.08 -19.54
C LEU A 243 -4.71 11.62 -18.13
N SER A 244 -3.72 11.55 -17.25
CA SER A 244 -3.75 12.16 -15.91
C SER A 244 -2.63 13.18 -15.79
N LEU A 245 -2.97 14.45 -15.66
CA LEU A 245 -2.02 15.54 -15.50
C LEU A 245 -2.10 16.12 -14.09
N ARG A 246 -0.96 16.27 -13.41
CA ARG A 246 -0.92 16.68 -12.00
C ARG A 246 0.12 17.77 -11.74
N GLY A 247 -0.10 18.59 -10.71
CA GLY A 247 0.82 19.63 -10.26
C GLY A 247 0.70 20.94 -11.04
N THR A 248 1.73 21.79 -10.97
CA THR A 248 1.78 23.06 -11.70
C THR A 248 2.19 22.80 -13.14
N LEU A 249 1.26 23.04 -14.08
CA LEU A 249 1.51 22.88 -15.52
C LEU A 249 1.48 24.24 -16.21
N ASP A 250 2.52 24.52 -16.99
CA ASP A 250 2.46 25.61 -17.95
C ASP A 250 1.78 25.12 -19.24
N LEU A 251 0.54 25.54 -19.46
CA LEU A 251 -0.18 25.27 -20.71
C LEU A 251 0.16 26.31 -21.81
N GLY A 252 0.98 27.32 -21.51
CA GLY A 252 1.36 28.39 -22.42
C GLY A 252 0.18 29.25 -22.90
N GLN A 253 0.44 30.08 -23.93
CA GLN A 253 -0.60 30.93 -24.55
C GLN A 253 -1.47 30.19 -25.57
N SER A 254 -0.99 29.08 -26.15
CA SER A 254 -1.74 28.25 -27.10
C SER A 254 -1.55 26.78 -26.77
N VAL A 255 -2.62 26.13 -26.28
CA VAL A 255 -2.65 24.68 -26.02
C VAL A 255 -3.00 23.89 -27.26
N VAL A 256 -3.54 24.55 -28.29
CA VAL A 256 -3.94 23.93 -29.56
C VAL A 256 -2.96 24.37 -30.63
N GLU A 257 -2.58 23.45 -31.52
CA GLU A 257 -1.68 23.79 -32.63
C GLU A 257 -2.41 24.65 -33.68
N PRO A 258 -1.76 25.66 -34.28
CA PRO A 258 -2.38 26.51 -35.30
C PRO A 258 -2.75 25.77 -36.61
N GLN A 259 -2.20 24.57 -36.82
CA GLN A 259 -2.39 23.75 -38.02
C GLN A 259 -3.32 22.55 -37.75
N PRO A 260 -4.04 22.03 -38.76
CA PRO A 260 -4.94 20.90 -38.57
C PRO A 260 -4.16 19.63 -38.25
N ILE A 261 -4.23 19.18 -36.99
CA ILE A 261 -3.68 17.92 -36.51
C ILE A 261 -4.78 17.09 -35.84
N SER A 262 -4.70 15.77 -36.00
CA SER A 262 -5.56 14.84 -35.29
C SER A 262 -5.03 14.59 -33.88
N TYR A 263 -5.79 15.02 -32.88
CA TYR A 263 -5.53 14.75 -31.45
C TYR A 263 -6.01 13.34 -31.07
N PRO A 264 -5.41 12.71 -30.03
CA PRO A 264 -5.96 11.47 -29.48
C PRO A 264 -7.37 11.69 -28.92
N GLN A 265 -8.21 10.66 -29.02
CA GLN A 265 -9.54 10.65 -28.42
C GLN A 265 -9.47 9.90 -27.09
N ILE A 266 -9.54 10.66 -26.01
CA ILE A 266 -9.33 10.20 -24.64
C ILE A 266 -10.64 9.64 -24.07
N GLU A 267 -10.57 8.45 -23.48
CA GLU A 267 -11.65 7.78 -22.75
C GLU A 267 -11.72 8.29 -21.30
N GLU A 268 -10.58 8.47 -20.64
CA GLU A 268 -10.48 9.01 -19.27
C GLU A 268 -9.49 10.17 -19.16
N LEU A 269 -9.96 11.33 -18.69
CA LEU A 269 -9.13 12.52 -18.47
C LEU A 269 -9.15 12.93 -17.00
N GLU A 270 -7.99 13.01 -16.36
CA GLU A 270 -7.84 13.50 -15.00
C GLU A 270 -6.92 14.72 -14.95
N LEU A 271 -7.36 15.80 -14.34
CA LEU A 271 -6.63 17.06 -14.20
C LEU A 271 -6.56 17.43 -12.71
N HIS A 272 -5.36 17.45 -12.15
CA HIS A 272 -5.08 17.77 -10.75
C HIS A 272 -4.10 18.95 -10.68
N LEU A 273 -4.59 20.18 -10.82
CA LEU A 273 -3.70 21.33 -11.04
C LEU A 273 -3.38 22.06 -9.74
N ASP A 274 -2.13 22.50 -9.59
CA ASP A 274 -1.67 23.24 -8.42
C ASP A 274 -1.42 24.71 -8.77
N GLY A 275 -1.95 25.63 -7.96
CA GLY A 275 -1.70 27.08 -8.07
C GLY A 275 -2.93 27.94 -8.41
N PRO A 276 -2.73 29.27 -8.52
CA PRO A 276 -3.81 30.22 -8.79
C PRO A 276 -4.35 30.09 -10.21
N VAL A 277 -5.66 30.26 -10.37
CA VAL A 277 -6.35 30.06 -11.64
C VAL A 277 -6.56 31.38 -12.36
N SER A 278 -5.85 31.59 -13.46
CA SER A 278 -6.18 32.69 -14.36
C SER A 278 -7.34 32.32 -15.30
N PRO A 279 -8.20 33.26 -15.71
CA PRO A 279 -9.22 33.02 -16.74
C PRO A 279 -8.64 32.47 -18.06
N GLY A 280 -7.40 32.86 -18.39
CA GLY A 280 -6.66 32.33 -19.54
C GLY A 280 -6.35 30.84 -19.40
N LEU A 281 -5.95 30.39 -18.20
CA LEU A 281 -5.72 28.97 -17.91
C LEU A 281 -7.01 28.17 -18.05
N VAL A 282 -8.13 28.64 -17.51
CA VAL A 282 -9.44 27.96 -17.67
C VAL A 282 -9.84 27.85 -19.13
N THR A 283 -9.69 28.93 -19.90
CA THR A 283 -9.98 28.92 -21.35
C THR A 283 -9.14 27.88 -22.07
N ASN A 284 -7.88 27.74 -21.70
CA ASN A 284 -6.94 26.79 -22.27
C ASN A 284 -7.24 25.34 -21.88
N LEU A 285 -7.67 25.10 -20.64
CA LEU A 285 -8.17 23.80 -20.18
C LEU A 285 -9.44 23.39 -20.92
N CYS A 286 -10.38 24.32 -21.07
CA CYS A 286 -11.58 24.15 -21.88
C CYS A 286 -11.20 23.70 -23.31
N LYS A 287 -10.31 24.43 -23.99
CA LYS A 287 -9.83 24.07 -25.34
C LYS A 287 -9.18 22.69 -25.38
N MET A 288 -8.36 22.35 -24.39
CA MET A 288 -7.74 21.03 -24.29
C MET A 288 -8.79 19.92 -24.19
N ILE A 289 -9.73 20.07 -23.27
CA ILE A 289 -10.83 19.11 -23.07
C ILE A 289 -11.63 18.97 -24.36
N LEU A 290 -11.92 20.08 -25.06
CA LEU A 290 -12.59 20.03 -26.36
C LEU A 290 -11.84 19.16 -27.37
N GLN A 291 -10.52 19.33 -27.50
CA GLN A 291 -9.76 18.63 -28.54
C GLN A 291 -9.56 17.15 -28.23
N LEU A 292 -9.39 16.82 -26.95
CA LEU A 292 -9.12 15.45 -26.49
C LEU A 292 -10.39 14.61 -26.31
N SER A 293 -11.54 15.24 -26.12
CA SER A 293 -12.81 14.52 -25.87
C SER A 293 -13.58 14.21 -27.16
N GLY A 294 -14.27 13.07 -27.14
CA GLY A 294 -15.11 12.58 -28.23
C GLY A 294 -16.20 11.61 -27.72
N PRO A 295 -16.86 10.87 -28.63
CA PRO A 295 -18.00 10.01 -28.27
C PRO A 295 -17.71 8.96 -27.20
N TRP A 296 -16.47 8.49 -27.09
CA TRP A 296 -16.05 7.46 -26.13
C TRP A 296 -15.47 8.01 -24.82
N THR A 297 -15.44 9.33 -24.62
CA THR A 297 -14.99 9.92 -23.37
C THR A 297 -16.02 9.66 -22.28
N SER A 298 -15.69 8.75 -21.36
CA SER A 298 -16.59 8.27 -20.31
C SER A 298 -16.26 8.84 -18.94
N LYS A 299 -15.03 9.30 -18.69
CA LYS A 299 -14.63 9.82 -17.38
C LYS A 299 -13.84 11.12 -17.48
N ILE A 300 -14.26 12.11 -16.70
CA ILE A 300 -13.53 13.37 -16.53
C ILE A 300 -13.44 13.71 -15.05
N LYS A 301 -12.21 13.84 -14.55
CA LYS A 301 -11.92 14.27 -13.18
C LYS A 301 -11.14 15.57 -13.22
N ILE A 302 -11.64 16.58 -12.52
CA ILE A 302 -11.03 17.90 -12.44
C ILE A 302 -10.93 18.28 -10.98
N SER A 303 -9.71 18.54 -10.52
CA SER A 303 -9.46 18.85 -9.11
C SER A 303 -8.34 19.87 -8.92
N LYS A 304 -8.46 20.56 -7.77
CA LYS A 304 -7.51 21.52 -7.19
C LYS A 304 -7.35 22.79 -8.06
N PHE A 305 -7.81 23.89 -7.48
CA PHE A 305 -7.73 25.25 -8.00
C PHE A 305 -7.74 26.14 -6.76
N ASP A 306 -6.65 26.87 -6.52
CA ASP A 306 -6.55 27.64 -5.29
C ASP A 306 -7.56 28.80 -5.28
N HIS A 307 -7.94 29.20 -4.07
CA HIS A 307 -9.06 30.09 -3.74
C HIS A 307 -9.14 31.37 -4.60
N ASP A 308 -9.98 31.36 -5.64
CA ASP A 308 -10.80 32.50 -6.03
C ASP A 308 -11.98 32.06 -6.92
N SER A 309 -13.16 32.26 -6.38
CA SER A 309 -14.44 31.59 -6.66
C SER A 309 -15.26 32.24 -7.79
N GLY A 310 -14.88 31.99 -9.04
CA GLY A 310 -15.77 32.33 -10.17
C GLY A 310 -15.30 31.85 -11.55
N SER A 311 -14.03 31.47 -11.70
CA SER A 311 -13.47 31.11 -13.00
C SER A 311 -13.97 29.75 -13.53
N PHE A 312 -14.41 28.84 -12.66
CA PHE A 312 -14.91 27.51 -13.06
C PHE A 312 -16.39 27.50 -13.47
N ASP A 313 -17.14 28.56 -13.19
CA ASP A 313 -18.54 28.67 -13.61
C ASP A 313 -18.69 28.76 -15.13
N ILE A 314 -17.64 29.15 -15.85
CA ILE A 314 -17.58 29.16 -17.32
C ILE A 314 -17.44 27.73 -17.87
N PHE A 315 -16.86 26.81 -17.10
CA PHE A 315 -16.57 25.45 -17.56
C PHE A 315 -17.86 24.66 -17.81
N ILE A 316 -18.82 24.66 -16.88
CA ILE A 316 -20.02 23.82 -16.98
C ILE A 316 -20.94 24.21 -18.15
N PRO A 317 -21.27 25.49 -18.40
CA PRO A 317 -22.06 25.90 -19.57
C PRO A 317 -21.37 25.55 -20.90
N PHE A 318 -20.06 25.79 -20.98
CA PHE A 318 -19.25 25.43 -22.14
C PHE A 318 -19.23 23.92 -22.38
N PHE A 319 -19.01 23.16 -21.31
CA PHE A 319 -18.96 21.71 -21.33
C PHE A 319 -20.33 21.10 -21.67
N ASN A 320 -21.42 21.63 -21.12
CA ASN A 320 -22.80 21.20 -21.41
C ASN A 320 -23.18 21.38 -22.88
N THR A 321 -22.73 22.47 -23.51
CA THR A 321 -22.95 22.72 -24.94
C THR A 321 -22.21 21.67 -25.76
N HIS A 322 -20.97 21.38 -25.39
CA HIS A 322 -20.11 20.52 -26.19
C HIS A 322 -20.37 19.01 -26.02
N VAL A 323 -20.78 18.56 -24.84
CA VAL A 323 -21.25 17.18 -24.62
C VAL A 323 -22.37 16.83 -25.59
N ARG A 324 -23.26 17.79 -25.88
CA ARG A 324 -24.35 17.61 -26.86
C ARG A 324 -23.84 17.60 -28.30
N GLU A 325 -22.95 18.53 -28.65
CA GLU A 325 -22.41 18.64 -30.02
C GLU A 325 -21.56 17.43 -30.44
N LYS A 326 -20.79 16.87 -29.50
CA LYS A 326 -19.87 15.74 -29.75
C LYS A 326 -20.41 14.37 -29.34
N GLU A 327 -21.66 14.31 -28.88
CA GLU A 327 -22.29 13.07 -28.41
C GLU A 327 -21.44 12.33 -27.36
N ILE A 328 -20.87 13.07 -26.41
CA ILE A 328 -19.97 12.50 -25.40
C ILE A 328 -20.76 11.59 -24.44
N THR A 329 -20.29 10.36 -24.22
CA THR A 329 -20.92 9.34 -23.35
C THR A 329 -20.56 9.47 -21.87
N LEU A 330 -20.29 10.68 -21.37
CA LEU A 330 -19.73 10.90 -20.03
C LEU A 330 -20.53 10.17 -18.94
N GLU A 331 -19.91 9.18 -18.32
CA GLU A 331 -20.47 8.34 -17.25
C GLU A 331 -20.01 8.83 -15.87
N SER A 332 -18.77 9.32 -15.75
CA SER A 332 -18.17 9.71 -14.48
C SER A 332 -17.64 11.15 -14.52
N LEU A 333 -18.08 11.96 -13.55
CA LEU A 333 -17.63 13.34 -13.39
C LEU A 333 -17.17 13.59 -11.95
N SER A 334 -15.97 14.14 -11.79
CA SER A 334 -15.42 14.54 -10.50
C SER A 334 -15.00 16.00 -10.52
N LEU A 335 -15.55 16.79 -9.61
CA LEU A 335 -15.34 18.23 -9.50
C LEU A 335 -14.92 18.61 -8.09
N VAL A 336 -13.99 19.55 -7.98
CA VAL A 336 -13.51 20.07 -6.69
C VAL A 336 -13.67 21.59 -6.67
N GLN A 337 -14.21 22.15 -5.58
CA GLN A 337 -14.41 23.60 -5.40
C GLN A 337 -15.25 24.26 -6.51
N THR A 338 -16.31 23.60 -6.98
CA THR A 338 -17.22 24.16 -7.99
C THR A 338 -18.47 24.79 -7.37
N THR A 339 -19.00 25.82 -8.03
CA THR A 339 -20.25 26.51 -7.67
C THR A 339 -21.34 26.35 -8.73
N ALA A 340 -21.09 25.57 -9.80
CA ALA A 340 -21.88 25.61 -11.02
C ALA A 340 -22.92 24.48 -11.17
N PRO A 341 -24.23 24.77 -10.99
CA PRO A 341 -25.34 23.92 -11.45
C PRO A 341 -25.81 24.23 -12.89
N PRO A 342 -26.67 23.38 -13.51
CA PRO A 342 -27.12 22.05 -13.09
C PRO A 342 -26.50 20.90 -13.91
N LEU A 343 -26.34 19.73 -13.26
CA LEU A 343 -25.76 18.51 -13.85
C LEU A 343 -26.81 17.53 -14.42
N SER A 344 -28.11 17.77 -14.19
CA SER A 344 -29.19 16.83 -14.52
C SER A 344 -29.31 16.40 -15.97
N PHE A 345 -28.74 17.18 -16.90
CA PHE A 345 -28.79 16.88 -18.33
C PHE A 345 -27.70 15.90 -18.79
N LEU A 346 -26.75 15.58 -17.91
CA LEU A 346 -25.66 14.66 -18.20
C LEU A 346 -26.06 13.22 -17.80
N PRO A 347 -25.81 12.21 -18.64
CA PRO A 347 -26.16 10.81 -18.36
C PRO A 347 -25.16 10.14 -17.40
N LEU A 348 -24.85 10.78 -16.27
CA LEU A 348 -23.82 10.31 -15.33
C LEU A 348 -24.28 9.08 -14.53
N THR A 349 -23.40 8.10 -14.38
CA THR A 349 -23.50 6.96 -13.46
C THR A 349 -22.67 7.19 -12.20
N GLU A 350 -21.63 8.02 -12.25
CA GLU A 350 -20.76 8.36 -11.12
C GLU A 350 -20.53 9.88 -11.02
N LEU A 351 -20.68 10.42 -9.81
CA LEU A 351 -20.50 11.84 -9.53
C LEU A 351 -19.72 12.00 -8.23
N GLU A 352 -18.63 12.76 -8.28
CA GLU A 352 -17.83 13.13 -7.12
C GLU A 352 -17.76 14.66 -7.01
N LEU A 353 -18.16 15.21 -5.87
CA LEU A 353 -18.09 16.63 -5.55
C LEU A 353 -17.29 16.81 -4.27
N VAL A 354 -16.22 17.61 -4.32
CA VAL A 354 -15.27 17.75 -3.20
C VAL A 354 -15.02 19.22 -2.87
N LYS A 355 -14.89 19.56 -1.57
CA LYS A 355 -14.56 20.92 -1.08
C LYS A 355 -15.52 21.98 -1.64
N MET A 356 -16.80 21.76 -1.46
CA MET A 356 -17.85 22.65 -1.96
C MET A 356 -18.06 23.81 -0.96
N GLY A 357 -18.02 25.05 -1.44
CA GLY A 357 -18.14 26.25 -0.61
C GLY A 357 -19.54 26.47 -0.02
N ASP A 358 -19.71 27.59 0.70
CA ASP A 358 -21.01 28.01 1.22
C ASP A 358 -21.88 28.61 0.09
N ASN A 359 -23.20 28.53 0.26
CA ASN A 359 -24.21 29.15 -0.63
C ASN A 359 -24.17 28.69 -2.10
N ILE A 360 -23.73 27.47 -2.39
CA ILE A 360 -23.77 26.91 -3.76
C ILE A 360 -25.18 26.51 -4.20
N GLY A 361 -26.13 26.50 -3.28
CA GLY A 361 -27.51 26.12 -3.51
C GLY A 361 -27.63 24.64 -3.85
N LEU A 362 -26.83 23.77 -3.23
CA LEU A 362 -26.78 22.33 -3.55
C LEU A 362 -28.15 21.66 -3.45
N SER A 363 -28.96 22.13 -2.50
CA SER A 363 -30.36 21.70 -2.30
C SER A 363 -31.29 22.00 -3.48
N SER A 364 -30.91 22.89 -4.41
CA SER A 364 -31.66 23.18 -5.64
C SER A 364 -31.20 22.33 -6.83
N TRP A 365 -30.09 21.59 -6.69
CA TRP A 365 -29.51 20.84 -7.79
C TRP A 365 -30.36 19.62 -8.11
N LYS A 366 -30.61 19.40 -9.40
CA LYS A 366 -31.19 18.14 -9.88
C LYS A 366 -30.05 17.19 -10.20
N LEU A 367 -29.91 16.12 -9.42
CA LEU A 367 -28.93 15.06 -9.68
C LEU A 367 -29.40 14.17 -10.84
N PRO A 368 -28.47 13.63 -11.65
CA PRO A 368 -28.80 12.66 -12.69
C PRO A 368 -29.54 11.45 -12.13
N VAL A 369 -30.67 11.08 -12.75
CA VAL A 369 -31.47 9.92 -12.33
C VAL A 369 -30.80 8.58 -12.62
N THR A 370 -29.78 8.59 -13.49
CA THR A 370 -28.95 7.45 -13.88
C THR A 370 -27.84 7.13 -12.88
N LEU A 371 -27.66 7.95 -11.85
CA LEU A 371 -26.53 7.86 -10.93
C LEU A 371 -26.56 6.57 -10.10
N GLU A 372 -25.44 5.87 -10.10
CA GLU A 372 -25.18 4.65 -9.32
C GLU A 372 -24.13 4.86 -8.22
N LYS A 373 -23.27 5.88 -8.35
CA LYS A 373 -22.30 6.26 -7.32
C LYS A 373 -22.30 7.75 -7.08
N LEU A 374 -22.37 8.14 -5.82
CA LEU A 374 -22.26 9.54 -5.40
C LEU A 374 -21.23 9.69 -4.29
N THR A 375 -20.33 10.65 -4.46
CA THR A 375 -19.36 11.07 -3.45
C THR A 375 -19.52 12.56 -3.20
N LEU A 376 -19.81 12.92 -1.95
CA LEU A 376 -19.80 14.29 -1.46
C LEU A 376 -18.77 14.38 -0.33
N VAL A 377 -17.76 15.24 -0.50
CA VAL A 377 -16.68 15.41 0.48
C VAL A 377 -16.47 16.89 0.80
N LYS A 378 -16.38 17.27 2.07
CA LYS A 378 -16.14 18.67 2.50
C LYS A 378 -17.17 19.63 1.89
N VAL A 379 -18.45 19.38 2.15
CA VAL A 379 -19.53 20.28 1.73
C VAL A 379 -19.89 21.18 2.91
N HIS A 380 -19.62 22.49 2.77
CA HIS A 380 -19.83 23.46 3.85
C HIS A 380 -21.30 23.91 3.99
N GLU A 381 -22.02 24.02 2.86
CA GLU A 381 -23.47 24.24 2.87
C GLU A 381 -24.20 23.07 3.58
N ASN A 382 -25.28 23.39 4.29
CA ASN A 382 -26.12 22.37 4.92
C ASN A 382 -26.67 21.39 3.86
N ALA A 383 -26.17 20.15 3.89
CA ALA A 383 -26.47 19.13 2.89
C ALA A 383 -27.67 18.23 3.27
N SER A 384 -28.42 18.55 4.32
CA SER A 384 -29.52 17.71 4.82
C SER A 384 -30.58 17.39 3.75
N LEU A 385 -30.96 18.40 2.95
CA LEU A 385 -31.94 18.24 1.86
C LEU A 385 -31.42 17.35 0.71
N VAL A 386 -30.09 17.20 0.56
CA VAL A 386 -29.50 16.40 -0.51
C VAL A 386 -29.87 14.92 -0.36
N LEU A 387 -30.03 14.44 0.87
CA LEU A 387 -30.44 13.06 1.17
C LEU A 387 -31.85 12.71 0.68
N GLU A 388 -32.73 13.71 0.55
CA GLU A 388 -34.10 13.53 0.05
C GLU A 388 -34.16 13.41 -1.48
N MET A 389 -33.21 14.03 -2.17
CA MET A 389 -33.12 14.06 -3.64
C MET A 389 -32.19 13.00 -4.24
N LEU A 390 -31.57 12.15 -3.41
CA LEU A 390 -30.69 11.09 -3.88
C LEU A 390 -31.43 10.04 -4.73
N PRO A 391 -30.86 9.58 -5.85
CA PRO A 391 -31.47 8.57 -6.69
C PRO A 391 -31.48 7.19 -5.99
N LEU A 392 -32.59 6.45 -6.14
CA LEU A 392 -32.78 5.15 -5.49
C LEU A 392 -31.89 4.02 -6.06
N ARG A 393 -31.23 4.27 -7.19
CA ARG A 393 -30.38 3.28 -7.89
C ARG A 393 -28.96 3.19 -7.32
N LEU A 394 -28.60 4.06 -6.38
CA LEU A 394 -27.25 4.11 -5.82
C LEU A 394 -26.79 2.75 -5.29
N SER A 395 -25.58 2.38 -5.68
CA SER A 395 -24.80 1.23 -5.21
C SER A 395 -23.64 1.65 -4.31
N TYR A 396 -23.20 2.92 -4.41
CA TYR A 396 -22.18 3.54 -3.57
C TYR A 396 -22.62 4.94 -3.16
N LEU A 397 -22.48 5.27 -1.88
CA LEU A 397 -22.73 6.60 -1.34
C LEU A 397 -21.65 6.97 -0.33
N ARG A 398 -20.93 8.05 -0.59
CA ARG A 398 -20.00 8.66 0.36
C ARG A 398 -20.42 10.07 0.71
N LEU A 399 -20.63 10.31 1.99
CA LEU A 399 -20.84 11.60 2.61
C LEU A 399 -19.74 11.77 3.66
N SER A 400 -18.77 12.63 3.38
CA SER A 400 -17.61 12.79 4.26
C SER A 400 -17.33 14.26 4.53
N ARG A 401 -17.22 14.68 5.80
CA ARG A 401 -17.02 16.10 6.13
C ARG A 401 -18.13 16.98 5.52
N CYS A 402 -19.35 16.45 5.46
CA CYS A 402 -20.51 17.19 5.01
C CYS A 402 -21.19 17.81 6.22
N ASN A 403 -21.52 19.10 6.14
CA ASN A 403 -22.32 19.78 7.15
C ASN A 403 -23.77 19.28 7.08
N ILE A 404 -24.11 18.23 7.83
CA ILE A 404 -25.43 17.60 7.85
C ILE A 404 -26.06 17.79 9.23
N LYS A 405 -27.27 18.35 9.26
CA LYS A 405 -28.09 18.41 10.48
C LYS A 405 -28.92 17.14 10.56
N TRP A 406 -28.36 16.09 11.15
CA TRP A 406 -28.99 14.77 11.22
C TRP A 406 -30.36 14.75 11.92
N GLU A 407 -30.67 15.76 12.74
CA GLU A 407 -31.98 15.93 13.36
C GLU A 407 -33.10 16.20 12.35
N ASP A 408 -32.76 16.86 11.24
CA ASP A 408 -33.69 17.28 10.18
C ASP A 408 -33.81 16.24 9.05
N VAL A 409 -33.09 15.12 9.13
CA VAL A 409 -32.93 14.13 8.06
C VAL A 409 -33.75 12.87 8.35
N ASP A 410 -34.38 12.33 7.30
CA ASP A 410 -34.89 10.95 7.31
C ASP A 410 -33.72 9.95 7.32
N LEU A 411 -33.43 9.38 8.50
CA LEU A 411 -32.37 8.39 8.72
C LEU A 411 -32.72 6.99 8.19
N ASN A 412 -33.80 6.84 7.43
CA ASN A 412 -34.17 5.61 6.77
C ASN A 412 -33.46 5.44 5.41
N PHE A 413 -32.25 4.88 5.45
CA PHE A 413 -31.48 4.54 4.26
C PHE A 413 -31.98 3.27 3.55
N ALA A 414 -32.94 2.51 4.11
CA ALA A 414 -33.42 1.27 3.51
C ALA A 414 -34.06 1.46 2.12
N LYS A 415 -34.46 2.69 1.76
CA LYS A 415 -34.91 3.06 0.41
C LYS A 415 -33.85 2.78 -0.68
N PHE A 416 -32.56 2.82 -0.34
CA PHE A 416 -31.46 2.54 -1.26
C PHE A 416 -31.15 1.04 -1.34
N SER A 417 -32.08 0.26 -1.88
CA SER A 417 -32.03 -1.22 -1.90
C SER A 417 -30.85 -1.86 -2.66
N LYS A 418 -30.12 -1.08 -3.47
CA LYS A 418 -28.94 -1.51 -4.23
C LYS A 418 -27.62 -1.11 -3.57
N LEU A 419 -27.66 -0.34 -2.48
CA LEU A 419 -26.48 0.25 -1.86
C LEU A 419 -25.61 -0.85 -1.22
N LYS A 420 -24.37 -0.96 -1.66
CA LYS A 420 -23.38 -1.92 -1.15
C LYS A 420 -22.36 -1.28 -0.23
N ASP A 421 -21.92 -0.07 -0.59
CA ASP A 421 -20.92 0.68 0.15
C ASP A 421 -21.55 1.99 0.63
N LEU A 422 -21.56 2.18 1.95
CA LEU A 422 -22.07 3.38 2.60
C LEU A 422 -20.99 3.97 3.49
N GLU A 423 -20.53 5.17 3.14
CA GLU A 423 -19.53 5.91 3.90
C GLU A 423 -20.14 7.20 4.44
N LEU A 424 -20.18 7.31 5.77
CA LEU A 424 -20.71 8.48 6.51
C LEU A 424 -19.63 9.12 7.38
N SER A 425 -18.35 8.97 7.03
CA SER A 425 -17.20 9.41 7.84
C SER A 425 -17.21 10.91 8.14
N SER A 426 -16.62 11.35 9.26
CA SER A 426 -16.38 12.79 9.55
C SER A 426 -17.63 13.67 9.39
N SER A 427 -18.83 13.21 9.73
CA SER A 427 -20.07 13.92 9.43
C SER A 427 -20.89 14.26 10.68
N ASP A 428 -20.28 14.23 11.87
CA ASP A 428 -20.92 14.58 13.15
C ASP A 428 -22.19 13.75 13.47
N LEU A 429 -22.25 12.47 13.04
CA LEU A 429 -23.44 11.63 13.21
C LEU A 429 -23.77 11.34 14.69
N GLY A 430 -22.77 11.20 15.55
CA GLY A 430 -22.92 11.02 16.99
C GLY A 430 -23.89 9.89 17.36
N SER A 431 -24.78 10.16 18.31
CA SER A 431 -25.81 9.19 18.75
C SER A 431 -26.95 8.96 17.75
N MET A 432 -27.05 9.78 16.69
CA MET A 432 -28.09 9.58 15.67
C MET A 432 -27.92 8.28 14.89
N VAL A 433 -26.73 7.67 14.93
CA VAL A 433 -26.47 6.33 14.37
C VAL A 433 -27.44 5.27 14.90
N GLU A 434 -27.94 5.40 16.15
CA GLU A 434 -28.92 4.47 16.73
C GLU A 434 -30.28 4.51 16.01
N ARG A 435 -30.58 5.60 15.31
CA ARG A 435 -31.84 5.81 14.56
C ARG A 435 -31.72 5.43 13.09
N CYS A 436 -30.50 5.18 12.59
CA CYS A 436 -30.27 4.83 11.21
C CYS A 436 -30.86 3.46 10.86
N VAL A 437 -31.67 3.42 9.81
CA VAL A 437 -32.15 2.15 9.23
C VAL A 437 -31.32 1.87 7.98
N PHE A 438 -30.30 1.03 8.12
CA PHE A 438 -29.40 0.71 7.01
C PHE A 438 -30.02 -0.27 5.99
N PRO A 439 -29.71 -0.13 4.69
CA PRO A 439 -30.18 -1.08 3.68
C PRO A 439 -29.55 -2.46 3.86
N LYS A 440 -30.35 -3.51 3.65
CA LYS A 440 -29.93 -4.92 3.80
C LYS A 440 -28.82 -5.35 2.84
N SER A 441 -28.62 -4.59 1.76
CA SER A 441 -27.64 -4.84 0.71
C SER A 441 -26.22 -4.38 1.06
N VAL A 442 -26.04 -3.59 2.12
CA VAL A 442 -24.74 -3.00 2.47
C VAL A 442 -23.77 -4.09 2.91
N GLU A 443 -22.63 -4.13 2.24
CA GLU A 443 -21.48 -5.02 2.46
C GLU A 443 -20.37 -4.27 3.23
N ARG A 444 -20.22 -2.96 3.03
CA ARG A 444 -19.21 -2.12 3.70
C ARG A 444 -19.83 -0.86 4.29
N LEU A 445 -19.53 -0.63 5.56
CA LEU A 445 -20.02 0.52 6.31
C LEU A 445 -18.84 1.27 6.93
N ASN A 446 -18.71 2.56 6.59
CA ASN A 446 -17.73 3.45 7.21
C ASN A 446 -18.45 4.51 8.05
N LEU A 447 -18.21 4.49 9.36
CA LEU A 447 -18.71 5.41 10.37
C LEU A 447 -17.56 6.11 11.12
N SER A 448 -16.36 6.14 10.54
CA SER A 448 -15.20 6.76 11.16
C SER A 448 -15.42 8.24 11.47
N ASP A 449 -14.78 8.76 12.53
CA ASP A 449 -14.76 10.19 12.84
C ASP A 449 -16.17 10.80 13.01
N ASN A 450 -17.05 10.15 13.77
CA ASN A 450 -18.44 10.61 13.95
C ASN A 450 -18.81 10.88 15.39
N PHE A 451 -17.84 10.98 16.30
CA PHE A 451 -18.08 11.18 17.73
C PHE A 451 -19.01 10.12 18.37
N ILE A 452 -19.06 8.90 17.83
CA ILE A 452 -19.94 7.83 18.31
C ILE A 452 -19.42 7.29 19.65
N VAL A 453 -20.31 7.14 20.64
CA VAL A 453 -19.97 6.67 21.99
C VAL A 453 -20.41 5.22 22.26
N SER A 454 -21.43 4.73 21.56
CA SER A 454 -21.94 3.35 21.70
C SER A 454 -22.57 2.85 20.39
N LEU A 455 -22.55 1.53 20.19
CA LEU A 455 -23.15 0.83 19.04
C LEU A 455 -24.26 -0.16 19.47
N ASP A 456 -24.60 -0.25 20.76
CA ASP A 456 -25.44 -1.32 21.35
C ASP A 456 -26.86 -1.38 20.76
N LYS A 457 -27.38 -0.22 20.31
CA LYS A 457 -28.71 -0.09 19.73
C LYS A 457 -28.70 -0.02 18.20
N VAL A 458 -27.52 -0.08 17.58
CA VAL A 458 -27.39 -0.02 16.13
C VAL A 458 -27.81 -1.36 15.52
N THR A 459 -28.70 -1.30 14.52
CA THR A 459 -29.10 -2.48 13.74
C THR A 459 -28.25 -2.54 12.47
N PHE A 460 -27.23 -3.39 12.46
CA PHE A 460 -26.32 -3.50 11.32
C PHE A 460 -26.93 -4.29 10.15
N PRO A 461 -26.50 -4.02 8.90
CA PRO A 461 -26.91 -4.79 7.73
C PRO A 461 -26.53 -6.28 7.84
N PRO A 462 -27.41 -7.23 7.49
CA PRO A 462 -27.15 -8.66 7.67
C PRO A 462 -26.09 -9.25 6.73
N LYS A 463 -25.68 -8.50 5.68
CA LYS A 463 -24.63 -8.90 4.73
C LYS A 463 -23.33 -8.13 4.92
N MET A 464 -23.22 -7.31 5.96
CA MET A 464 -22.05 -6.47 6.18
C MET A 464 -20.82 -7.35 6.46
N GLU A 465 -19.75 -7.11 5.71
CA GLU A 465 -18.46 -7.81 5.83
C GLU A 465 -17.39 -6.92 6.44
N LYS A 466 -17.53 -5.59 6.28
CA LYS A 466 -16.53 -4.61 6.76
C LYS A 466 -17.16 -3.46 7.52
N LEU A 467 -16.57 -3.14 8.66
CA LEU A 467 -16.95 -2.01 9.50
C LEU A 467 -15.73 -1.17 9.86
N ASP A 468 -15.75 0.10 9.47
CA ASP A 468 -14.79 1.10 9.92
C ASP A 468 -15.47 2.06 10.89
N ILE A 469 -14.97 2.08 12.13
CA ILE A 469 -15.45 2.89 13.25
C ILE A 469 -14.28 3.63 13.90
N THR A 470 -13.20 3.88 13.14
CA THR A 470 -12.02 4.60 13.63
C THR A 470 -12.34 6.03 14.08
N PHE A 471 -11.50 6.63 14.93
CA PHE A 471 -11.65 8.03 15.35
C PHE A 471 -13.02 8.34 15.98
N ASN A 472 -13.56 7.43 16.78
CA ASN A 472 -14.79 7.66 17.54
C ASN A 472 -14.48 7.70 19.05
N HIS A 473 -15.52 7.74 19.89
CA HIS A 473 -15.39 7.78 21.36
C HIS A 473 -15.93 6.49 22.01
N LEU A 474 -15.84 5.37 21.29
CA LEU A 474 -16.31 4.08 21.81
C LEU A 474 -15.45 3.65 22.99
N ARG A 475 -16.10 3.19 24.07
CA ARG A 475 -15.41 2.58 25.21
C ARG A 475 -15.39 1.06 25.18
N ARG A 476 -16.32 0.46 24.45
CA ARG A 476 -16.45 -0.99 24.37
C ARG A 476 -16.81 -1.46 22.96
N LEU A 477 -16.36 -2.66 22.62
CA LEU A 477 -16.80 -3.41 21.44
C LEU A 477 -17.46 -4.72 21.87
N ASP A 478 -18.54 -4.63 22.63
CA ASP A 478 -19.40 -5.75 23.03
C ASP A 478 -20.87 -5.36 22.83
N GLY A 479 -21.78 -6.34 22.93
CA GLY A 479 -23.23 -6.08 23.04
C GLY A 479 -23.95 -5.57 21.79
N ALA A 480 -23.24 -5.13 20.75
CA ALA A 480 -23.84 -4.72 19.48
C ALA A 480 -24.29 -5.94 18.64
N SER A 481 -25.28 -5.73 17.79
CA SER A 481 -25.86 -6.79 16.95
C SER A 481 -25.05 -6.98 15.66
N TYR A 482 -23.77 -7.29 15.79
CA TYR A 482 -22.88 -7.54 14.65
C TYR A 482 -23.34 -8.77 13.86
N PRO A 483 -23.39 -8.70 12.51
CA PRO A 483 -23.74 -9.85 11.69
C PRO A 483 -22.59 -10.86 11.65
N VAL A 484 -22.91 -12.16 11.59
CA VAL A 484 -21.92 -13.25 11.48
C VAL A 484 -21.10 -13.21 10.18
N THR A 485 -21.53 -12.42 9.21
CA THR A 485 -20.80 -12.16 7.95
C THR A 485 -19.63 -11.21 8.12
N LEU A 486 -19.54 -10.48 9.24
CA LEU A 486 -18.49 -9.50 9.50
C LEU A 486 -17.12 -10.18 9.55
N ARG A 487 -16.17 -9.65 8.78
CA ARG A 487 -14.79 -10.17 8.64
C ARG A 487 -13.71 -9.19 9.06
N ASP A 488 -13.96 -7.89 8.87
CA ASP A 488 -12.96 -6.84 9.03
C ASP A 488 -13.54 -5.71 9.89
N ILE A 489 -12.91 -5.45 11.04
CA ILE A 489 -13.26 -4.33 11.91
C ILE A 489 -12.02 -3.45 12.11
N ASN A 490 -12.18 -2.17 11.83
CA ASN A 490 -11.23 -1.15 12.25
C ASN A 490 -11.88 -0.25 13.31
N ALA A 491 -11.41 -0.35 14.54
CA ALA A 491 -11.84 0.44 15.70
C ALA A 491 -10.67 1.16 16.38
N SER A 492 -9.60 1.40 15.62
CA SER A 492 -8.47 2.19 16.08
C SER A 492 -8.88 3.64 16.40
N PHE A 493 -8.09 4.34 17.22
CA PHE A 493 -8.34 5.71 17.65
C PHE A 493 -9.72 5.89 18.30
N ASN A 494 -10.06 5.01 19.24
CA ASN A 494 -11.23 5.11 20.09
C ASN A 494 -10.82 5.27 21.56
N GLU A 495 -11.77 5.09 22.47
CA GLU A 495 -11.55 5.12 23.92
C GLU A 495 -11.72 3.74 24.56
N LEU A 496 -11.44 2.66 23.82
CA LEU A 496 -11.78 1.29 24.23
C LEU A 496 -11.04 0.86 25.51
N ASP A 497 -11.80 0.39 26.50
CA ASP A 497 -11.32 -0.30 27.71
C ASP A 497 -11.81 -1.76 27.80
N GLU A 498 -12.84 -2.15 27.03
CA GLU A 498 -13.32 -3.53 26.91
C GLU A 498 -13.57 -3.95 25.44
N VAL A 499 -13.16 -5.16 25.07
CA VAL A 499 -13.44 -5.75 23.75
C VAL A 499 -13.90 -7.20 23.95
N ASP A 500 -15.11 -7.50 23.48
CA ASP A 500 -15.67 -8.85 23.44
C ASP A 500 -16.36 -9.08 22.08
N LEU A 501 -15.62 -9.75 21.20
CA LEU A 501 -16.07 -10.05 19.85
C LEU A 501 -16.19 -11.56 19.63
N LEU A 502 -16.24 -12.36 20.70
CA LEU A 502 -16.34 -13.81 20.56
C LEU A 502 -17.69 -14.21 19.96
N VAL A 503 -18.76 -13.60 20.47
CA VAL A 503 -20.13 -13.79 20.00
C VAL A 503 -20.81 -12.46 19.73
N ASN A 504 -21.79 -12.45 18.83
CA ASN A 504 -22.69 -11.33 18.69
C ASN A 504 -23.75 -11.32 19.83
N ARG A 505 -24.61 -10.30 19.84
CA ARG A 505 -25.71 -10.17 20.82
C ARG A 505 -26.66 -11.38 20.87
N SER A 506 -26.80 -12.14 19.77
CA SER A 506 -27.60 -13.38 19.71
C SER A 506 -26.86 -14.62 20.22
N GLY A 507 -25.59 -14.50 20.61
CA GLY A 507 -24.76 -15.62 21.09
C GLY A 507 -24.11 -16.43 19.97
N GLU A 508 -24.14 -15.95 18.72
CA GLU A 508 -23.51 -16.61 17.58
C GLU A 508 -22.04 -16.21 17.46
N LEU A 509 -21.17 -17.18 17.19
CA LEU A 509 -19.73 -16.95 17.06
C LEU A 509 -19.43 -16.04 15.85
N LEU A 510 -18.66 -14.98 16.09
CA LEU A 510 -18.15 -14.13 15.02
C LEU A 510 -16.94 -14.80 14.35
N GLN A 511 -16.75 -14.52 13.06
CA GLN A 511 -15.69 -15.10 12.24
C GLN A 511 -14.86 -13.99 11.58
N LEU A 512 -14.15 -13.22 12.40
CA LEU A 512 -13.30 -12.12 11.97
C LEU A 512 -11.98 -12.64 11.39
N ASP A 513 -11.56 -12.06 10.26
CA ASP A 513 -10.22 -12.24 9.67
C ASP A 513 -9.26 -11.15 10.16
N LYS A 514 -9.76 -9.92 10.35
CA LYS A 514 -8.97 -8.74 10.68
C LYS A 514 -9.61 -7.91 11.79
N LEU A 515 -8.79 -7.49 12.76
CA LEU A 515 -9.19 -6.59 13.83
C LEU A 515 -8.07 -5.59 14.13
N ARG A 516 -8.41 -4.31 14.08
CA ARG A 516 -7.52 -3.21 14.47
C ARG A 516 -8.15 -2.41 15.59
N ILE A 517 -7.41 -2.24 16.67
CA ILE A 517 -7.83 -1.51 17.88
C ILE A 517 -6.70 -0.61 18.38
N ASP A 518 -5.92 -0.06 17.47
CA ASP A 518 -4.77 0.78 17.76
C ASP A 518 -5.18 2.10 18.42
N SER A 519 -4.27 2.72 19.17
CA SER A 519 -4.48 4.02 19.81
C SER A 519 -5.79 4.13 20.60
N ASN A 520 -6.13 3.05 21.33
CA ASN A 520 -7.23 3.03 22.30
C ASN A 520 -6.73 3.31 23.73
N LYS A 521 -7.64 3.32 24.72
CA LYS A 521 -7.22 3.49 26.13
C LYS A 521 -6.38 2.29 26.58
N TYR A 522 -5.33 2.58 27.36
CA TYR A 522 -4.22 1.69 27.74
C TYR A 522 -4.59 0.41 28.51
N THR A 523 -5.88 0.21 28.79
CA THR A 523 -6.37 -0.83 29.69
C THR A 523 -7.26 -1.82 28.96
N LEU A 524 -6.93 -2.17 27.71
CA LEU A 524 -7.36 -3.47 27.20
C LEU A 524 -6.66 -4.54 28.02
N SER A 525 -7.34 -4.94 29.10
CA SER A 525 -6.80 -5.87 30.06
C SER A 525 -6.56 -7.23 29.37
N ARG A 526 -5.72 -8.06 29.97
CA ARG A 526 -5.41 -9.42 29.49
C ARG A 526 -6.66 -10.27 29.19
N SER A 527 -7.82 -9.93 29.73
CA SER A 527 -9.10 -10.59 29.43
C SER A 527 -9.66 -10.27 28.03
N ALA A 528 -9.34 -9.12 27.45
CA ALA A 528 -9.82 -8.74 26.11
C ALA A 528 -9.35 -9.73 25.03
N LEU A 529 -8.10 -10.21 25.14
CA LEU A 529 -7.53 -11.20 24.22
C LEU A 529 -8.23 -12.56 24.31
N THR A 530 -8.84 -12.93 25.45
CA THR A 530 -9.55 -14.21 25.62
C THR A 530 -10.92 -14.23 24.94
N LYS A 531 -11.43 -13.05 24.58
CA LYS A 531 -12.77 -12.83 24.02
C LYS A 531 -12.72 -12.43 22.54
N LEU A 532 -11.63 -12.77 21.85
CA LEU A 532 -11.49 -12.56 20.40
C LEU A 532 -11.83 -13.84 19.62
N PRO A 533 -12.36 -13.73 18.39
CA PRO A 533 -12.57 -14.88 17.50
C PRO A 533 -11.28 -15.65 17.21
N SER A 534 -11.35 -16.97 17.24
CA SER A 534 -10.20 -17.83 16.88
C SER A 534 -9.86 -17.81 15.38
N SER A 535 -10.77 -17.31 14.54
CA SER A 535 -10.56 -17.15 13.09
C SER A 535 -9.60 -16.03 12.72
N LEU A 536 -9.22 -15.18 13.69
CA LEU A 536 -8.46 -13.96 13.46
C LEU A 536 -7.06 -14.26 12.92
N LYS A 537 -6.71 -13.64 11.79
CA LYS A 537 -5.43 -13.82 11.08
C LYS A 537 -4.53 -12.60 11.25
N GLU A 538 -5.13 -11.42 11.21
CA GLU A 538 -4.44 -10.14 11.37
C GLU A 538 -5.00 -9.43 12.59
N PHE A 539 -4.14 -9.12 13.54
CA PHE A 539 -4.49 -8.39 14.75
C PHE A 539 -3.47 -7.29 15.03
N SER A 540 -3.98 -6.10 15.30
CA SER A 540 -3.18 -4.92 15.64
C SER A 540 -3.74 -4.26 16.88
N MET A 541 -2.87 -4.07 17.87
CA MET A 541 -3.12 -3.21 19.01
C MET A 541 -1.82 -2.50 19.41
N TYR A 542 -1.81 -1.18 19.38
CA TYR A 542 -0.79 -0.40 20.06
C TYR A 542 -1.39 0.73 20.89
N GLY A 543 -0.85 0.95 22.09
CA GLY A 543 -1.25 2.08 22.93
C GLY A 543 -0.63 3.39 22.43
N GLY A 544 -1.37 4.49 22.56
CA GLY A 544 -0.70 5.79 22.73
C GLY A 544 0.27 5.73 23.94
N VAL A 545 1.26 6.61 24.01
CA VAL A 545 2.22 6.61 25.13
C VAL A 545 1.54 7.16 26.41
N PRO A 546 1.80 6.65 27.64
CA PRO A 546 3.11 6.86 28.30
C PRO A 546 3.64 5.68 29.16
N ARG A 547 4.96 5.66 29.35
CA ARG A 547 5.74 4.85 30.32
C ARG A 547 5.15 4.92 31.75
N VAL A 548 4.25 4.03 32.13
CA VAL A 548 3.79 3.89 33.53
C VAL A 548 3.80 2.41 33.91
N PRO A 549 4.82 1.95 34.66
CA PRO A 549 5.10 0.54 34.84
C PRO A 549 3.93 -0.22 35.47
N VAL A 550 3.50 -1.28 34.81
CA VAL A 550 2.54 -2.26 35.33
C VAL A 550 3.05 -2.88 36.65
N ASP A 551 2.23 -2.73 37.69
CA ASP A 551 2.44 -3.22 39.06
C ASP A 551 2.69 -4.75 39.11
N GLU A 552 3.71 -5.17 39.87
CA GLU A 552 4.31 -6.52 39.89
C GLU A 552 3.42 -7.64 40.49
N THR A 553 2.13 -7.41 40.73
CA THR A 553 1.34 -8.25 41.64
C THR A 553 0.53 -9.38 40.99
N LEU A 554 0.57 -9.60 39.68
CA LEU A 554 -0.17 -10.70 39.03
C LEU A 554 0.70 -11.91 38.71
N SER A 555 0.95 -12.70 39.76
CA SER A 555 1.50 -14.05 39.68
C SER A 555 0.41 -15.06 39.33
N SER A 556 0.33 -15.47 38.07
CA SER A 556 -0.03 -16.83 37.65
C SER A 556 0.07 -16.96 36.12
N THR A 557 0.53 -18.13 35.71
CA THR A 557 0.87 -18.60 34.37
C THR A 557 -0.04 -18.11 33.25
N GLN A 558 0.54 -17.42 32.27
CA GLN A 558 -0.08 -17.06 31.00
C GLN A 558 -0.11 -18.27 30.06
N VAL A 559 -1.30 -18.55 29.52
CA VAL A 559 -1.49 -19.35 28.30
C VAL A 559 -2.45 -18.53 27.46
N LEU A 560 -2.01 -17.97 26.34
CA LEU A 560 -2.81 -17.80 25.13
C LEU A 560 -1.90 -17.43 23.95
N PRO A 561 -1.50 -18.44 23.18
CA PRO A 561 -1.35 -18.25 21.72
C PRO A 561 -1.56 -19.55 20.90
N GLY A 562 -1.99 -20.66 21.51
CA GLY A 562 -2.21 -21.93 20.79
C GLY A 562 -3.54 -22.02 20.04
N GLN A 563 -4.52 -21.16 20.37
CA GLN A 563 -5.87 -21.20 19.79
C GLN A 563 -6.04 -20.30 18.56
N TYR A 564 -5.22 -19.25 18.44
CA TYR A 564 -5.32 -18.26 17.37
C TYR A 564 -4.41 -18.61 16.20
N MET A 565 -4.88 -18.35 14.99
CA MET A 565 -4.18 -18.64 13.73
C MET A 565 -3.56 -17.36 13.14
N PHE A 566 -2.95 -16.53 13.97
CA PHE A 566 -2.35 -15.27 13.52
C PHE A 566 -1.23 -15.53 12.51
N THR A 567 -1.28 -14.81 11.39
CA THR A 567 -0.19 -14.71 10.42
C THR A 567 0.57 -13.40 10.59
N SER A 568 -0.14 -12.33 11.01
CA SER A 568 0.43 -11.03 11.33
C SER A 568 -0.07 -10.54 12.68
N LEU A 569 0.86 -10.16 13.54
CA LEU A 569 0.58 -9.66 14.88
C LEU A 569 1.39 -8.39 15.15
N ASP A 570 0.70 -7.28 15.33
CA ASP A 570 1.28 -6.00 15.75
C ASP A 570 0.88 -5.72 17.19
N LEU A 571 1.90 -5.67 18.05
CA LEU A 571 1.80 -5.39 19.47
C LEU A 571 2.73 -4.24 19.85
N HIS A 572 2.93 -3.26 18.96
CA HIS A 572 3.74 -2.09 19.24
C HIS A 572 3.25 -1.37 20.51
N GLY A 573 4.11 -0.74 21.31
CA GLY A 573 3.69 0.16 22.40
C GLY A 573 2.79 -0.46 23.49
N VAL A 574 2.83 -1.78 23.70
CA VAL A 574 2.14 -2.51 24.76
C VAL A 574 3.12 -2.78 25.91
N GLU A 575 2.80 -2.38 27.14
CA GLU A 575 3.61 -2.74 28.31
C GLU A 575 3.45 -4.22 28.66
N TRP A 576 4.47 -5.01 28.35
CA TRP A 576 4.57 -6.39 28.82
C TRP A 576 5.44 -6.42 30.07
N GLY A 577 4.86 -6.81 31.22
CA GLY A 577 5.64 -7.16 32.40
C GLY A 577 6.63 -8.31 32.13
N SER A 578 7.37 -8.74 33.15
CA SER A 578 8.43 -9.78 33.06
C SER A 578 7.97 -11.21 32.70
N HIS A 579 6.77 -11.36 32.12
CA HIS A 579 6.12 -12.64 31.86
C HIS A 579 6.56 -13.29 30.53
N LYS A 580 6.30 -14.60 30.45
CA LYS A 580 6.63 -15.44 29.29
C LYS A 580 5.58 -15.25 28.19
N LEU A 581 5.91 -14.46 27.18
CA LEU A 581 5.15 -14.38 25.93
C LEU A 581 5.20 -15.74 25.23
N GLU A 582 4.09 -16.20 24.66
CA GLU A 582 4.06 -17.32 23.74
C GLU A 582 3.40 -16.86 22.43
N PHE A 583 3.68 -17.50 21.29
CA PHE A 583 3.16 -17.08 19.97
C PHE A 583 2.77 -18.31 19.11
N PRO A 584 1.77 -18.19 18.22
CA PRO A 584 1.36 -19.30 17.36
C PRO A 584 2.40 -19.61 16.29
N GLN A 585 2.52 -20.89 15.91
CA GLN A 585 3.46 -21.34 14.87
C GLN A 585 3.12 -20.84 13.46
N THR A 586 1.89 -20.35 13.25
CA THR A 586 1.43 -19.77 11.99
C THR A 586 2.00 -18.38 11.72
N LEU A 587 2.62 -17.75 12.72
CA LEU A 587 3.04 -16.35 12.64
C LEU A 587 4.17 -16.13 11.62
N GLU A 588 3.97 -15.17 10.72
CA GLU A 588 4.96 -14.75 9.72
C GLU A 588 5.55 -13.38 10.04
N VAL A 589 4.74 -12.46 10.59
CA VAL A 589 5.12 -11.09 10.92
C VAL A 589 4.78 -10.80 12.37
N LEU A 590 5.77 -10.33 13.13
CA LEU A 590 5.64 -9.95 14.53
C LEU A 590 6.30 -8.60 14.80
N ASP A 591 5.49 -7.63 15.23
CA ASP A 591 5.96 -6.36 15.78
C ASP A 591 5.81 -6.34 17.31
N LEU A 592 6.94 -6.17 17.99
CA LEU A 592 7.07 -6.03 19.44
C LEU A 592 7.82 -4.73 19.80
N SER A 593 7.82 -3.75 18.90
CA SER A 593 8.56 -2.50 19.07
C SER A 593 7.93 -1.61 20.15
N SER A 594 8.73 -0.76 20.80
CA SER A 594 8.25 0.19 21.82
C SER A 594 7.56 -0.42 23.04
N ASN A 595 7.89 -1.66 23.40
CA ASN A 595 7.23 -2.43 24.47
C ASN A 595 7.97 -2.43 25.82
N GLY A 596 9.06 -1.67 25.95
CA GLY A 596 9.89 -1.67 27.17
C GLY A 596 10.54 -3.02 27.49
N LEU A 597 10.69 -3.91 26.49
CA LEU A 597 11.25 -5.24 26.72
C LEU A 597 12.72 -5.15 27.14
N SER A 598 13.03 -5.60 28.36
CA SER A 598 14.40 -5.66 28.87
C SER A 598 15.14 -6.97 28.50
N LYS A 599 14.40 -8.00 28.06
CA LYS A 599 14.93 -9.30 27.65
C LYS A 599 14.30 -9.78 26.35
N PHE A 600 15.08 -10.49 25.55
CA PHE A 600 14.60 -11.11 24.30
C PHE A 600 13.60 -12.24 24.61
N PRO A 601 12.40 -12.26 23.99
CA PRO A 601 11.37 -13.26 24.26
C PRO A 601 11.73 -14.62 23.66
N LYS A 602 12.09 -15.62 24.49
CA LYS A 602 12.53 -16.95 24.00
C LYS A 602 11.50 -17.70 23.14
N SER A 603 10.22 -17.38 23.24
CA SER A 603 9.15 -18.02 22.46
C SER A 603 9.21 -17.75 20.97
N VAL A 604 9.78 -16.62 20.53
CA VAL A 604 9.91 -16.31 19.10
C VAL A 604 10.98 -17.18 18.42
N LEU A 605 11.91 -17.74 19.19
CA LEU A 605 13.07 -18.49 18.67
C LEU A 605 12.68 -19.78 17.95
N GLY A 606 11.50 -20.32 18.23
CA GLY A 606 11.00 -21.59 17.68
C GLY A 606 9.93 -21.45 16.61
N LEU A 607 9.62 -20.23 16.15
CA LEU A 607 8.56 -19.99 15.17
C LEU A 607 9.05 -20.33 13.75
N ARG A 608 8.46 -21.36 13.14
CA ARG A 608 8.94 -21.91 11.84
C ARG A 608 8.58 -21.07 10.63
N ASN A 609 7.54 -20.26 10.74
CA ASN A 609 7.07 -19.41 9.66
C ASN A 609 7.46 -17.94 9.85
N LEU A 610 8.10 -17.57 10.98
CA LEU A 610 8.41 -16.17 11.28
C LEU A 610 9.48 -15.65 10.33
N ARG A 611 9.11 -14.64 9.53
CA ARG A 611 9.95 -13.99 8.51
C ARG A 611 10.38 -12.60 8.96
N VAL A 612 9.50 -11.86 9.61
CA VAL A 612 9.76 -10.49 10.06
C VAL A 612 9.59 -10.41 11.56
N LEU A 613 10.65 -10.00 12.25
CA LEU A 613 10.64 -9.69 13.68
C LEU A 613 11.21 -8.30 13.89
N THR A 614 10.39 -7.41 14.44
CA THR A 614 10.83 -6.08 14.87
C THR A 614 10.62 -5.91 16.38
N MET A 615 11.66 -5.43 17.04
CA MET A 615 11.71 -5.12 18.47
C MET A 615 12.41 -3.76 18.65
N GLU A 616 12.15 -2.84 17.74
CA GLU A 616 12.72 -1.49 17.77
C GLU A 616 12.29 -0.73 19.03
N SER A 617 13.11 0.19 19.54
CA SER A 617 12.73 1.07 20.65
C SER A 617 12.34 0.34 21.95
N ASN A 618 13.03 -0.75 22.27
CA ASN A 618 12.87 -1.49 23.54
C ASN A 618 14.03 -1.18 24.52
N GLU A 619 14.09 -1.90 25.63
CA GLU A 619 15.12 -1.77 26.67
C GLU A 619 16.12 -2.94 26.65
N LEU A 620 16.30 -3.58 25.49
CA LEU A 620 17.20 -4.73 25.35
C LEU A 620 18.64 -4.28 25.54
N THR A 621 19.31 -4.85 26.53
CA THR A 621 20.72 -4.55 26.86
C THR A 621 21.69 -5.59 26.32
N GLN A 622 21.27 -6.85 26.29
CA GLN A 622 22.03 -7.98 25.74
C GLN A 622 21.08 -8.90 24.97
N VAL A 623 21.51 -9.40 23.82
CA VAL A 623 20.80 -10.41 23.05
C VAL A 623 21.77 -11.53 22.70
N SER A 624 21.77 -12.60 23.51
CA SER A 624 22.48 -13.85 23.22
C SER A 624 21.46 -14.98 23.10
N VAL A 625 21.12 -15.37 21.86
CA VAL A 625 20.02 -16.31 21.58
C VAL A 625 20.32 -17.28 20.44
N HIS A 626 19.62 -18.41 20.47
CA HIS A 626 19.64 -19.41 19.41
C HIS A 626 18.26 -19.51 18.76
N PHE A 627 18.15 -19.11 17.50
CA PHE A 627 16.99 -19.41 16.68
C PHE A 627 17.01 -20.89 16.32
N SER A 628 15.91 -21.59 16.56
CA SER A 628 15.76 -23.02 16.22
C SER A 628 15.41 -23.23 14.73
N THR A 629 15.24 -22.14 13.98
CA THR A 629 14.80 -22.11 12.58
C THR A 629 15.67 -21.12 11.80
N THR A 630 15.61 -21.19 10.48
CA THR A 630 16.29 -20.22 9.58
C THR A 630 15.29 -19.30 8.88
N SER A 631 14.03 -19.25 9.33
CA SER A 631 12.92 -18.59 8.62
C SER A 631 13.01 -17.07 8.60
N ILE A 632 13.68 -16.45 9.57
CA ILE A 632 13.78 -14.99 9.69
C ILE A 632 14.51 -14.40 8.49
N GLU A 633 13.86 -13.43 7.85
CA GLU A 633 14.38 -12.63 6.75
C GLU A 633 14.74 -11.21 7.22
N VAL A 634 13.98 -10.64 8.15
CA VAL A 634 14.18 -9.29 8.69
C VAL A 634 14.23 -9.33 10.21
N LEU A 635 15.32 -8.85 10.78
CA LEU A 635 15.46 -8.63 12.23
C LEU A 635 15.81 -7.17 12.52
N ASN A 636 14.91 -6.48 13.22
CA ASN A 636 15.14 -5.11 13.65
C ASN A 636 15.25 -5.02 15.18
N LEU A 637 16.43 -4.65 15.67
CA LEU A 637 16.73 -4.40 17.08
C LEU A 637 17.16 -2.95 17.33
N SER A 638 16.85 -2.04 16.39
CA SER A 638 17.28 -0.65 16.47
C SER A 638 16.72 0.06 17.72
N TYR A 639 17.33 1.16 18.12
CA TYR A 639 16.89 1.98 19.27
C TYR A 639 16.79 1.19 20.59
N ASN A 640 17.67 0.21 20.80
CA ASN A 640 17.80 -0.50 22.07
C ASN A 640 19.14 -0.14 22.71
N PRO A 641 19.26 -0.08 24.05
CA PRO A 641 20.54 0.12 24.75
C PRO A 641 21.44 -1.14 24.71
N LEU A 642 21.49 -1.81 23.56
CA LEU A 642 22.11 -3.10 23.32
C LEU A 642 23.63 -2.98 23.24
N TYR A 643 24.38 -3.53 24.21
CA TYR A 643 25.85 -3.53 24.22
C TYR A 643 26.48 -4.88 23.87
N GLU A 644 25.70 -5.96 23.84
CA GLU A 644 26.16 -7.31 23.47
C GLU A 644 25.15 -8.01 22.56
N LEU A 645 25.64 -8.64 21.48
CA LEU A 645 24.85 -9.40 20.51
C LEU A 645 25.56 -10.72 20.17
N ASP A 646 24.91 -11.86 20.36
CA ASP A 646 25.31 -13.18 19.83
C ASP A 646 24.05 -13.91 19.35
N LEU A 647 23.86 -13.93 18.03
CA LEU A 647 22.81 -14.68 17.37
C LEU A 647 23.40 -15.97 16.82
N SER A 648 22.73 -17.08 17.11
CA SER A 648 23.04 -18.35 16.47
C SER A 648 21.80 -18.96 15.83
N PHE A 649 22.04 -19.78 14.83
CA PHE A 649 21.04 -20.45 14.02
C PHE A 649 21.43 -21.94 13.90
N PRO A 650 20.59 -22.82 13.33
CA PRO A 650 21.05 -24.14 12.92
C PRO A 650 22.25 -24.00 11.98
N ALA A 651 23.24 -24.91 12.09
CA ALA A 651 24.49 -24.86 11.34
C ALA A 651 24.29 -25.11 9.83
N THR A 652 23.66 -24.14 9.17
CA THR A 652 23.18 -24.16 7.78
C THR A 652 23.10 -22.72 7.24
N GLU A 653 22.73 -22.57 5.97
CA GLU A 653 22.40 -21.26 5.37
C GLU A 653 21.14 -20.65 6.00
N THR A 654 21.21 -19.38 6.40
CA THR A 654 20.07 -18.61 6.91
C THR A 654 19.29 -17.93 5.79
N ASN A 655 18.02 -17.58 6.04
CA ASN A 655 17.24 -16.70 5.15
C ASN A 655 17.39 -15.21 5.52
N LEU A 656 18.26 -14.85 6.47
CA LEU A 656 18.42 -13.48 6.94
C LEU A 656 18.87 -12.57 5.80
N ARG A 657 18.11 -11.50 5.57
CA ARG A 657 18.35 -10.48 4.53
C ARG A 657 18.74 -9.15 5.13
N VAL A 658 18.15 -8.83 6.28
CA VAL A 658 18.18 -7.50 6.88
C VAL A 658 18.46 -7.62 8.36
N LEU A 659 19.51 -6.95 8.81
CA LEU A 659 19.81 -6.79 10.22
C LEU A 659 19.94 -5.31 10.55
N LYS A 660 19.01 -4.80 11.36
CA LYS A 660 19.04 -3.41 11.81
C LYS A 660 19.43 -3.32 13.28
N LEU A 661 20.53 -2.61 13.53
CA LEU A 661 21.15 -2.36 14.84
C LEU A 661 21.44 -0.86 15.01
N ASN A 662 20.66 0.00 14.34
CA ASN A 662 20.80 1.45 14.45
C ASN A 662 20.49 1.90 15.87
N ASP A 663 21.14 2.96 16.32
CA ASP A 663 20.92 3.56 17.63
C ASP A 663 21.03 2.53 18.78
N THR A 664 22.01 1.60 18.68
CA THR A 664 22.45 0.65 19.73
C THR A 664 23.76 1.04 20.43
N MET A 665 24.13 0.37 21.52
CA MET A 665 25.36 0.63 22.30
C MET A 665 26.47 -0.40 22.01
N LEU A 666 26.42 -1.07 20.86
CA LEU A 666 27.34 -2.16 20.52
C LEU A 666 28.78 -1.63 20.40
N GLN A 667 29.68 -2.24 21.17
CA GLN A 667 31.10 -1.89 21.15
C GLN A 667 31.91 -2.67 20.11
N ALA A 668 31.40 -3.81 19.64
CA ALA A 668 32.05 -4.62 18.62
C ALA A 668 30.97 -5.36 17.83
N PHE A 669 31.23 -5.55 16.54
CA PHE A 669 30.39 -6.36 15.67
C PHE A 669 31.25 -7.06 14.63
N SER A 670 31.06 -8.37 14.49
CA SER A 670 31.63 -9.21 13.44
C SER A 670 30.58 -10.23 13.00
N MET A 671 30.86 -10.91 11.89
CA MET A 671 30.01 -12.01 11.43
C MET A 671 29.97 -13.21 12.41
N ASP A 672 30.89 -13.28 13.38
CA ASP A 672 30.81 -14.27 14.46
C ASP A 672 29.65 -14.01 15.42
N ASN A 673 29.23 -12.75 15.58
CA ASN A 673 28.01 -12.39 16.32
C ASN A 673 26.73 -12.91 15.64
N LEU A 674 26.82 -13.42 14.40
CA LEU A 674 25.73 -14.08 13.68
C LEU A 674 25.93 -15.60 13.55
N GLY A 675 26.94 -16.14 14.23
CA GLY A 675 27.20 -17.58 14.30
C GLY A 675 28.14 -18.12 13.23
N GLN A 676 28.93 -17.28 12.54
CA GLN A 676 29.85 -17.74 11.50
C GLN A 676 30.84 -18.80 12.00
N HIS A 677 31.50 -18.59 13.15
CA HIS A 677 32.34 -19.61 13.82
C HIS A 677 31.61 -20.92 14.17
N LYS A 678 30.27 -20.92 14.23
CA LYS A 678 29.42 -22.09 14.49
C LYS A 678 28.96 -22.78 13.18
N GLY A 679 29.53 -22.41 12.03
CA GLY A 679 29.20 -22.99 10.72
C GLY A 679 27.93 -22.43 10.08
N VAL A 680 27.45 -21.27 10.54
CA VAL A 680 26.29 -20.58 9.97
C VAL A 680 26.76 -19.67 8.82
N THR A 681 26.00 -19.62 7.73
CA THR A 681 26.26 -18.71 6.61
C THR A 681 25.03 -17.87 6.27
N HIS A 682 25.26 -16.66 5.74
CA HIS A 682 24.21 -15.70 5.43
C HIS A 682 24.24 -15.28 3.94
N PRO A 683 24.01 -16.21 3.00
CA PRO A 683 24.17 -15.95 1.56
C PRO A 683 23.13 -14.98 0.98
N ARG A 684 22.16 -14.54 1.78
CA ARG A 684 21.11 -13.58 1.40
C ARG A 684 21.16 -12.30 2.21
N LEU A 685 22.16 -12.12 3.08
CA LEU A 685 22.30 -10.90 3.86
C LEU A 685 22.63 -9.76 2.90
N HIS A 686 21.71 -8.81 2.77
CA HIS A 686 21.80 -7.69 1.82
C HIS A 686 22.14 -6.39 2.53
N GLU A 687 21.57 -6.21 3.72
CA GLU A 687 21.69 -4.98 4.50
C GLU A 687 22.06 -5.30 5.96
N ILE A 688 23.09 -4.59 6.43
CA ILE A 688 23.38 -4.46 7.86
C ILE A 688 23.39 -2.98 8.18
N ALA A 689 22.63 -2.59 9.19
CA ALA A 689 22.61 -1.22 9.67
C ALA A 689 23.21 -1.14 11.08
N LEU A 690 24.30 -0.38 11.22
CA LEU A 690 25.10 -0.27 12.43
C LEU A 690 25.24 1.17 12.90
N ASN A 691 25.60 1.31 14.17
CA ASN A 691 25.94 2.58 14.78
C ASN A 691 27.40 2.99 14.56
N ALA A 692 27.60 4.29 14.44
CA ALA A 692 28.89 4.92 14.65
C ALA A 692 28.84 5.83 15.88
N ASP A 693 29.16 5.28 17.04
CA ASP A 693 29.49 6.15 18.15
C ASP A 693 30.84 6.80 17.92
N THR A 694 30.86 8.11 18.11
CA THR A 694 31.98 9.00 17.81
C THR A 694 32.97 9.13 18.98
N ILE A 695 32.93 8.18 19.92
CA ILE A 695 34.03 8.00 20.86
C ILE A 695 35.19 7.47 20.04
N SER A 696 36.31 8.18 20.07
CA SER A 696 37.53 7.76 19.38
C SER A 696 38.29 6.79 20.28
N PRO A 697 38.74 5.62 19.78
CA PRO A 697 38.56 5.11 18.42
C PRO A 697 37.15 4.56 18.16
N PRO A 698 36.67 4.52 16.90
CA PRO A 698 35.40 3.90 16.56
C PRO A 698 35.39 2.47 17.12
N LEU A 699 34.34 2.15 17.87
CA LEU A 699 34.25 0.89 18.59
C LEU A 699 34.15 -0.31 17.62
N ILE A 700 33.45 -0.14 16.49
CA ILE A 700 33.35 -1.14 15.42
C ILE A 700 34.30 -0.77 14.26
N ASP A 701 35.25 -1.66 13.96
CA ASP A 701 36.15 -1.53 12.81
C ASP A 701 35.45 -1.96 11.52
N ILE A 702 34.91 -0.97 10.79
CA ILE A 702 34.19 -1.18 9.53
C ILE A 702 35.12 -1.70 8.43
N GLU A 703 36.39 -1.28 8.39
CA GLU A 703 37.34 -1.71 7.36
C GLU A 703 37.70 -3.19 7.54
N ALA A 704 37.85 -3.65 8.79
CA ALA A 704 38.04 -5.06 9.09
C ALA A 704 36.76 -5.90 8.89
N LEU A 705 35.57 -5.32 9.05
CA LEU A 705 34.30 -6.01 8.84
C LEU A 705 34.03 -6.30 7.37
N ILE A 706 34.28 -5.34 6.47
CA ILE A 706 33.93 -5.43 5.04
C ILE A 706 34.40 -6.74 4.37
N PRO A 707 35.67 -7.18 4.52
CA PRO A 707 36.14 -8.42 3.90
C PRO A 707 35.47 -9.69 4.43
N THR A 708 34.86 -9.63 5.61
CA THR A 708 34.17 -10.77 6.23
C THR A 708 32.70 -10.88 5.81
N LEU A 709 32.13 -9.82 5.22
CA LEU A 709 30.74 -9.77 4.80
C LEU A 709 30.47 -10.74 3.63
N PRO A 710 29.29 -11.37 3.58
CA PRO A 710 28.85 -12.13 2.41
C PRO A 710 28.86 -11.30 1.12
N GLN A 711 29.11 -11.94 -0.03
CA GLN A 711 29.03 -11.28 -1.36
C GLN A 711 27.63 -10.72 -1.68
N SER A 712 26.60 -11.25 -1.01
CA SER A 712 25.22 -10.76 -1.10
C SER A 712 25.04 -9.39 -0.43
N THR A 713 25.92 -9.01 0.50
CA THR A 713 25.82 -7.75 1.24
C THR A 713 26.09 -6.61 0.28
N LYS A 714 25.05 -5.83 0.00
CA LYS A 714 25.13 -4.67 -0.91
C LYS A 714 25.22 -3.37 -0.12
N CYS A 715 24.69 -3.36 1.10
CA CYS A 715 24.52 -2.16 1.90
C CYS A 715 25.04 -2.37 3.32
N LEU A 716 25.99 -1.51 3.71
CA LEU A 716 26.40 -1.34 5.10
C LEU A 716 26.08 0.10 5.49
N TRP A 717 25.09 0.28 6.37
CA TRP A 717 24.74 1.60 6.88
C TRP A 717 25.59 1.98 8.07
N TYR A 718 26.07 3.22 8.02
CA TYR A 718 26.89 3.81 9.06
C TYR A 718 26.39 5.22 9.38
N LYS A 719 25.84 5.40 10.59
CA LYS A 719 25.28 6.67 11.07
C LYS A 719 26.26 7.40 12.00
N ASN A 720 26.80 8.55 11.58
CA ASN A 720 27.69 9.40 12.38
C ASN A 720 26.91 10.35 13.31
N THR A 721 27.04 10.17 14.63
CA THR A 721 26.24 10.88 15.64
C THR A 721 26.71 12.31 16.00
N LYS A 722 27.81 12.84 15.43
CA LYS A 722 28.35 14.17 15.78
C LYS A 722 27.67 15.38 15.11
N GLN A 723 26.87 15.21 14.06
CA GLN A 723 26.14 16.34 13.45
C GLN A 723 24.75 16.52 14.08
N LYS A 724 24.67 17.34 15.13
CA LYS A 724 23.42 17.76 15.80
C LYS A 724 22.54 18.73 14.98
N LYS A 725 22.63 18.74 13.65
CA LYS A 725 21.70 19.48 12.78
C LYS A 725 20.91 18.49 11.95
N TRP A 726 19.60 18.73 11.90
CA TRP A 726 18.67 17.99 11.04
C TRP A 726 19.27 17.86 9.63
N GLY A 727 19.43 16.63 9.14
CA GLY A 727 20.16 16.33 7.90
C GLY A 727 21.49 15.59 8.08
N GLY A 728 21.68 14.84 9.18
CA GLY A 728 22.85 13.97 9.33
C GLY A 728 22.94 12.97 8.18
N VAL A 729 23.98 13.11 7.36
CA VAL A 729 24.23 12.26 6.19
C VAL A 729 24.51 10.84 6.68
N ASN A 730 23.60 9.92 6.38
CA ASN A 730 23.87 8.50 6.50
C ASN A 730 24.89 8.14 5.42
N TYR A 731 26.03 7.57 5.80
CA TYR A 731 26.98 7.06 4.82
C TYR A 731 26.52 5.66 4.42
N VAL A 732 26.31 5.46 3.12
CA VAL A 732 26.13 4.13 2.51
C VAL A 732 27.50 3.69 2.03
N VAL A 733 28.06 2.65 2.65
CA VAL A 733 29.18 1.92 2.04
C VAL A 733 28.58 0.88 1.10
N LEU A 734 28.69 1.11 -0.21
CA LEU A 734 28.37 0.13 -1.23
C LEU A 734 29.50 -0.89 -1.28
N VAL A 735 29.30 -2.03 -0.63
CA VAL A 735 30.35 -3.04 -0.40
C VAL A 735 30.81 -3.71 -1.72
N ASN A 736 30.07 -3.58 -2.83
CA ASN A 736 30.35 -4.34 -4.06
C ASN A 736 30.29 -3.54 -5.39
N GLU A 737 30.27 -2.20 -5.39
CA GLU A 737 30.31 -1.39 -6.63
C GLU A 737 31.28 -0.20 -6.58
N LEU A 738 32.30 -0.23 -5.70
CA LEU A 738 33.38 0.74 -5.76
C LEU A 738 34.51 0.16 -6.61
N PRO A 739 34.83 0.74 -7.79
CA PRO A 739 36.13 0.51 -8.40
C PRO A 739 37.20 0.80 -7.34
N ASP A 740 38.32 0.06 -7.36
CA ASP A 740 39.46 0.26 -6.45
C ASP A 740 39.96 1.72 -6.35
N LYS A 741 39.59 2.55 -7.33
CA LYS A 741 39.83 4.00 -7.32
C LYS A 741 38.91 4.79 -6.38
N VAL A 742 37.63 4.43 -6.23
CA VAL A 742 36.66 5.21 -5.44
C VAL A 742 36.81 4.91 -3.93
N ILE A 743 37.25 3.71 -3.55
CA ILE A 743 37.62 3.39 -2.17
C ILE A 743 38.82 4.25 -1.71
N LYS A 744 39.72 4.63 -2.62
CA LYS A 744 40.87 5.50 -2.34
C LYS A 744 40.61 7.00 -2.50
N GLU A 745 39.67 7.41 -3.36
CA GLU A 745 39.37 8.83 -3.62
C GLU A 745 38.21 9.37 -2.76
N LYS A 746 37.23 8.55 -2.33
CA LYS A 746 36.10 9.01 -1.50
C LYS A 746 36.25 8.78 0.00
N SER A 747 37.22 7.98 0.44
CA SER A 747 37.72 8.07 1.83
C SER A 747 38.43 9.41 2.12
N LEU A 748 38.61 10.26 1.09
CA LEU A 748 39.24 11.58 1.16
C LEU A 748 38.34 12.78 0.79
N HIS A 749 37.03 12.61 0.56
CA HIS A 749 36.10 13.76 0.47
C HIS A 749 35.24 13.86 1.73
N ILE A 750 35.98 14.08 2.82
CA ILE A 750 35.50 14.60 4.09
C ILE A 750 35.67 16.13 4.01
N VAL A 751 34.55 16.86 4.09
CA VAL A 751 34.39 18.34 4.19
C VAL A 751 34.61 19.18 2.91
N GLN A 752 33.53 19.72 2.36
CA GLN A 752 33.27 21.17 2.11
C GLN A 752 32.24 21.37 0.98
N ALA A 753 30.99 21.65 1.35
CA ALA A 753 30.10 22.65 0.77
C ALA A 753 28.92 22.85 1.72
#